data_AF-A0A2V7QGP8-F1
#
_entry.id   AF-A0A2V7QGP8-F1
#
_cell.length_a   1.000
_cell.length_b   1.000
_cell.length_c   1.000
_cell.angle_alpha   90.00
_cell.angle_beta   90.00
_cell.angle_gamma   90.00
#
_symmetry.space_group_name_H-M   'P 1'
#
loop_
_entity.id
_entity.type
_entity.pdbx_description
1 polymer ?
#
loop_
_entity_poly.entity_id
_entity_poly.type
_entity_poly.pdbx_seq_one_letter_code
_entity_poly.pdbx_strand_id
1 'polypeptide(L)'
;MGRSFTEDRHQAEILSWLRQWGATAEPLHLGDDLIDVARVSLDHDLFVLKSRSDLAMSVAADLHGAGARLLNPYPVSALLRDRVVTFRVLRAAGVPVPETFAASHVSQLLPALDRGPLIIKPYRRYKKHGTEVVTNAAELAALGSIEPVFAQRYHPPDGPDRTVYSIGSELFGVLHAGPDASFALSPELVDIARRCGTALGIDLFGVNVVMSGGRAYVVDMSSFPGFRGVPEAARRVAKYVHAAAERAVCGEPVVPAELQRTAGRAATHRALKGSSLQLVLGALSGTEATPQELAQIESVVDDIRLRSTAATSPPRVRPGRPRRDSRPTQPPAPPRVAMYSQGMVGFGHIRRNASIAHALRGSALQPAIMMIAEAWQAGALLLPEGVDCVTLPALRREADGAYNPRFLLDVSDQDLIALRTRVVRSAIEVFDPDVLVVDYLPLGVAGELATTLERLRARGTTRCVLGLREVLYDTETVRRTWADRANMDAIRDFYDAVWIYGDPAVFDPVREYGLGDDVAAKARYTGYLDQRPRLDLAAAHADPLVTSLPPGEIALCLVGGGHDGEALAEAFLQTELPRDMTGVLVTGPLMPWEQRQRVRDGAQQRPRFRVLDFVAEPIKLIERADRVIAMGGYNTCCEILSFDKHALIVPRVAPEPEQWIRAQRLRDLGLVDVLHPDELDARALTEWLARDPGPPPAVRDRIDLGGLSRIPTLLTELLGAAARPVSLAV
;
A
#
# COMPACT_ATOMS: atom_id res chain seq x y z
N MET A 1 19.89 11.07 16.66
CA MET A 1 20.93 11.98 16.12
C MET A 1 21.05 11.77 14.62
N GLY A 2 20.56 12.70 13.78
CA GLY A 2 20.66 12.62 12.31
C GLY A 2 21.21 13.93 11.77
N ARG A 3 22.49 13.94 11.41
CA ARG A 3 23.16 15.10 10.81
C ARG A 3 22.73 15.25 9.35
N SER A 4 21.91 16.24 9.04
CA SER A 4 21.84 16.84 7.71
C SER A 4 22.74 18.07 7.72
N PHE A 5 24.05 17.87 7.59
CA PHE A 5 24.94 18.96 7.21
C PHE A 5 25.08 18.88 5.69
N THR A 6 24.50 19.87 5.03
CA THR A 6 24.78 20.25 3.65
C THR A 6 26.25 20.06 3.32
N GLU A 7 26.54 19.30 2.26
CA GLU A 7 27.85 19.31 1.61
C GLU A 7 28.11 20.71 1.02
N ASP A 8 28.58 21.63 1.86
CA ASP A 8 28.71 23.07 1.59
C ASP A 8 30.08 23.50 1.08
N ARG A 9 31.08 22.61 1.02
CA ARG A 9 32.47 23.01 0.71
C ARG A 9 32.63 23.76 -0.61
N HIS A 10 31.98 23.32 -1.69
CA HIS A 10 32.08 24.01 -2.99
C HIS A 10 31.11 25.18 -3.15
N GLN A 11 30.07 25.30 -2.31
CA GLN A 11 29.05 26.35 -2.48
C GLN A 11 29.60 27.73 -2.17
N ALA A 12 30.34 27.86 -1.06
CA ALA A 12 31.00 29.10 -0.69
C ALA A 12 32.02 29.55 -1.75
N GLU A 13 32.78 28.61 -2.32
CA GLU A 13 33.74 28.88 -3.40
C GLU A 13 33.06 29.28 -4.70
N ILE A 14 31.97 28.61 -5.10
CA ILE A 14 31.18 28.98 -6.28
C ILE A 14 30.64 30.42 -6.14
N LEU A 15 30.05 30.75 -4.98
CA LEU A 15 29.55 32.11 -4.70
C LEU A 15 30.68 33.15 -4.72
N SER A 16 31.87 32.79 -4.21
CA SER A 16 33.05 33.68 -4.26
C SER A 16 33.45 33.99 -5.70
N TRP A 17 33.54 32.97 -6.56
CA TRP A 17 33.86 33.15 -7.99
C TRP A 17 32.81 33.98 -8.72
N LEU A 18 31.51 33.71 -8.50
CA LEU A 18 30.42 34.48 -9.11
C LEU A 18 30.51 35.97 -8.74
N ARG A 19 30.78 36.28 -7.47
CA ARG A 19 30.95 37.67 -7.01
C ARG A 19 32.19 38.34 -7.61
N GLN A 20 33.30 37.62 -7.74
CA GLN A 20 34.51 38.13 -8.41
C GLN A 20 34.28 38.48 -9.88
N TRP A 21 33.35 37.79 -10.55
CA TRP A 21 32.94 38.08 -11.93
C TRP A 21 31.74 39.02 -12.03
N GLY A 22 31.39 39.72 -10.94
CA GLY A 22 30.39 40.78 -10.94
C GLY A 22 28.93 40.32 -10.81
N ALA A 23 28.66 39.03 -10.57
CA ALA A 23 27.31 38.54 -10.35
C ALA A 23 26.88 38.67 -8.87
N THR A 24 25.66 39.14 -8.62
CA THR A 24 25.00 39.06 -7.32
C THR A 24 24.40 37.67 -7.14
N ALA A 25 24.88 36.92 -6.15
CA ALA A 25 24.40 35.58 -5.86
C ALA A 25 24.24 35.36 -4.35
N GLU A 26 23.06 34.87 -3.96
CA GLU A 26 22.70 34.54 -2.59
C GLU A 26 22.15 33.10 -2.48
N PRO A 27 22.43 32.40 -1.37
CA PRO A 27 21.85 31.09 -1.13
C PRO A 27 20.43 31.21 -0.57
N LEU A 28 19.48 30.50 -1.18
CA LEU A 28 18.13 30.33 -0.63
C LEU A 28 18.09 29.09 0.28
N HIS A 29 17.94 29.29 1.58
CA HIS A 29 17.87 28.21 2.57
C HIS A 29 16.41 27.82 2.85
N LEU A 30 16.01 26.61 2.45
CA LEU A 30 14.64 26.10 2.57
C LEU A 30 14.50 25.11 3.75
N GLY A 31 15.22 25.33 4.86
CA GLY A 31 15.45 24.33 5.92
C GLY A 31 14.49 24.41 7.10
N ASP A 32 14.36 25.59 7.73
CA ASP A 32 13.59 25.77 8.98
C ASP A 32 12.76 27.09 9.00
N ASP A 33 12.82 27.91 7.94
CA ASP A 33 12.13 29.19 7.86
C ASP A 33 10.73 29.06 7.22
N LEU A 34 9.76 29.84 7.72
CA LEU A 34 8.43 29.95 7.13
C LEU A 34 8.53 30.62 5.75
N ILE A 35 8.12 29.89 4.70
CA ILE A 35 8.05 30.43 3.34
C ILE A 35 6.64 30.96 3.12
N ASP A 36 6.50 32.27 2.96
CA ASP A 36 5.28 32.88 2.42
C ASP A 36 5.26 32.65 0.90
N VAL A 37 4.54 31.63 0.46
CA VAL A 37 4.42 31.25 -0.96
C VAL A 37 3.84 32.40 -1.79
N ALA A 38 3.02 33.27 -1.20
CA ALA A 38 2.49 34.45 -1.88
C ALA A 38 3.55 35.54 -2.13
N ARG A 39 4.74 35.40 -1.54
CA ARG A 39 5.88 36.32 -1.68
C ARG A 39 7.08 35.71 -2.41
N VAL A 40 6.96 34.52 -2.98
CA VAL A 40 8.03 33.96 -3.83
C VAL A 40 8.08 34.80 -5.11
N SER A 41 9.00 35.77 -5.14
CA SER A 41 9.17 36.75 -6.21
C SER A 41 10.30 36.36 -7.18
N LEU A 42 10.17 36.79 -8.43
CA LEU A 42 11.17 36.63 -9.49
C LEU A 42 12.30 37.67 -9.38
N ASP A 43 12.88 37.83 -8.20
CA ASP A 43 13.88 38.89 -7.94
C ASP A 43 15.29 38.55 -8.49
N HIS A 44 15.42 37.44 -9.20
CA HIS A 44 16.68 36.92 -9.70
C HIS A 44 16.59 36.52 -11.18
N ASP A 45 17.64 36.82 -11.94
CA ASP A 45 17.74 36.45 -13.36
C ASP A 45 17.90 34.94 -13.59
N LEU A 46 18.48 34.22 -12.61
CA LEU A 46 18.72 32.79 -12.68
C LEU A 46 18.60 32.14 -11.29
N PHE A 47 17.85 31.04 -11.21
CA PHE A 47 17.74 30.19 -10.02
C PHE A 47 18.50 28.88 -10.24
N VAL A 48 19.42 28.52 -9.35
CA VAL A 48 20.20 27.27 -9.45
C VAL A 48 19.63 26.20 -8.53
N LEU A 49 19.02 25.17 -9.12
CA LEU A 49 18.40 24.05 -8.40
C LEU A 49 19.43 22.98 -8.03
N LYS A 50 20.07 23.15 -6.87
CA LYS A 50 21.03 22.20 -6.28
C LYS A 50 20.38 21.20 -5.31
N SER A 51 19.38 21.65 -4.54
CA SER A 51 18.73 20.82 -3.52
C SER A 51 17.82 19.75 -4.13
N ARG A 52 17.70 18.62 -3.42
CA ARG A 52 16.86 17.47 -3.81
C ARG A 52 15.71 17.20 -2.84
N SER A 53 15.50 18.07 -1.85
CA SER A 53 14.38 17.96 -0.90
C SER A 53 13.05 18.18 -1.61
N ASP A 54 11.98 17.60 -1.07
CA ASP A 54 10.63 17.78 -1.61
C ASP A 54 10.21 19.26 -1.60
N LEU A 55 10.52 19.99 -0.52
CA LEU A 55 10.25 21.43 -0.41
C LEU A 55 10.98 22.25 -1.50
N ALA A 56 12.26 21.97 -1.75
CA ALA A 56 13.01 22.67 -2.80
C ALA A 56 12.45 22.42 -4.20
N MET A 57 11.95 21.21 -4.44
CA MET A 57 11.30 20.88 -5.71
C MET A 57 9.94 21.56 -5.85
N SER A 58 9.16 21.69 -4.76
CA SER A 58 7.89 22.42 -4.80
C SER A 58 8.10 23.91 -5.07
N VAL A 59 9.07 24.55 -4.40
CA VAL A 59 9.43 25.96 -4.67
C VAL A 59 9.96 26.14 -6.10
N ALA A 60 10.79 25.21 -6.59
CA ALA A 60 11.27 25.24 -7.96
C ALA A 60 10.14 25.06 -9.00
N ALA A 61 9.09 24.31 -8.68
CA ALA A 61 7.91 24.16 -9.52
C ALA A 61 7.13 25.47 -9.64
N ASP A 62 6.93 26.15 -8.51
CA ASP A 62 6.25 27.44 -8.42
C ASP A 62 7.03 28.52 -9.20
N LEU A 63 8.33 28.64 -8.94
CA LEU A 63 9.23 29.51 -9.71
C LEU A 63 9.18 29.20 -11.21
N HIS A 64 9.20 27.92 -11.60
CA HIS A 64 9.10 27.54 -13.00
C HIS A 64 7.76 27.98 -13.62
N GLY A 65 6.65 27.78 -12.92
CA GLY A 65 5.31 28.20 -13.34
C GLY A 65 5.17 29.71 -13.43
N ALA A 66 5.86 30.47 -12.57
CA ALA A 66 5.96 31.92 -12.64
C ALA A 66 6.87 32.42 -13.78
N GLY A 67 7.56 31.54 -14.50
CA GLY A 67 8.44 31.88 -15.62
C GLY A 67 9.91 32.10 -15.24
N ALA A 68 10.32 31.74 -14.02
CA ALA A 68 11.70 31.81 -13.59
C ALA A 68 12.62 30.94 -14.48
N ARG A 69 13.85 31.41 -14.66
CA ARG A 69 14.90 30.65 -15.35
C ARG A 69 15.61 29.74 -14.35
N LEU A 70 15.43 28.43 -14.46
CA LEU A 70 16.07 27.45 -13.57
C LEU A 70 17.22 26.69 -14.25
N LEU A 71 18.34 26.55 -13.51
CA LEU A 71 19.48 25.71 -13.86
C LEU A 71 19.68 24.58 -12.82
N ASN A 72 19.52 23.31 -13.14
CA ASN A 72 18.95 22.77 -14.39
C ASN A 72 17.43 23.00 -14.47
N PRO A 73 16.84 22.95 -15.68
CA PRO A 73 15.40 23.13 -15.86
C PRO A 73 14.58 22.25 -14.93
N TYR A 74 13.55 22.82 -14.30
CA TYR A 74 12.70 22.12 -13.33
C TYR A 74 12.12 20.81 -13.90
N PRO A 75 11.55 20.74 -15.11
CA PRO A 75 10.98 19.50 -15.64
C PRO A 75 11.99 18.36 -15.71
N VAL A 76 13.24 18.68 -16.06
CA VAL A 76 14.33 17.69 -16.15
C VAL A 76 14.76 17.24 -14.76
N SER A 77 14.91 18.18 -13.83
CA SER A 77 15.25 17.89 -12.44
C SER A 77 14.17 17.05 -11.75
N ALA A 78 12.89 17.33 -12.03
CA ALA A 78 11.75 16.56 -11.55
C ALA A 78 11.71 15.15 -12.15
N LEU A 79 11.92 15.03 -13.46
CA LEU A 79 12.00 13.73 -14.16
C LEU A 79 13.10 12.84 -13.57
N LEU A 80 14.27 13.41 -13.30
CA LEU A 80 15.41 12.70 -12.72
C LEU A 80 15.20 12.22 -11.27
N ARG A 81 14.12 12.65 -10.60
CA ARG A 81 13.72 12.10 -9.29
C ARG A 81 13.04 10.74 -9.41
N ASP A 82 12.45 10.46 -10.57
CA ASP A 82 11.77 9.21 -10.86
C ASP A 82 12.66 8.32 -11.73
N ARG A 83 13.20 7.25 -11.12
CA ARG A 83 14.07 6.32 -11.83
C ARG A 83 13.33 5.57 -12.95
N VAL A 84 12.04 5.26 -12.81
CA VAL A 84 11.28 4.56 -13.84
C VAL A 84 11.21 5.42 -15.11
N VAL A 85 10.84 6.69 -14.97
CA VAL A 85 10.74 7.62 -16.10
C VAL A 85 12.12 7.91 -16.68
N THR A 86 13.12 8.16 -15.83
CA THR A 86 14.51 8.41 -16.23
C THR A 86 15.05 7.29 -17.12
N PHE A 87 14.96 6.04 -16.67
CA PHE A 87 15.52 4.91 -17.39
C PHE A 87 14.76 4.59 -18.69
N ARG A 88 13.46 4.91 -18.76
CA ARG A 88 12.71 4.85 -20.02
C ARG A 88 13.23 5.85 -21.05
N VAL A 89 13.50 7.10 -20.64
CA VAL A 89 14.05 8.14 -21.52
C VAL A 89 15.45 7.76 -22.01
N LEU A 90 16.33 7.35 -21.10
CA LEU A 90 17.70 6.93 -21.45
C LEU A 90 17.70 5.74 -22.44
N ARG A 91 16.90 4.71 -22.17
CA ARG A 91 16.78 3.55 -23.07
C ARG A 91 16.26 3.96 -24.45
N ALA A 92 15.26 4.84 -24.52
CA ALA A 92 14.71 5.33 -25.77
C ALA A 92 15.71 6.18 -26.58
N ALA A 93 16.68 6.80 -25.91
CA ALA A 93 17.80 7.51 -26.54
C ALA A 93 18.96 6.58 -26.95
N GLY A 94 18.81 5.26 -26.81
CA GLY A 94 19.85 4.29 -27.15
C GLY A 94 21.05 4.33 -26.19
N VAL A 95 20.85 4.82 -24.95
CA VAL A 95 21.83 4.71 -23.87
C VAL A 95 21.80 3.27 -23.34
N PRO A 96 22.95 2.60 -23.21
CA PRO A 96 23.01 1.26 -22.63
C PRO A 96 22.67 1.33 -21.14
N VAL A 97 21.53 0.77 -20.77
CA VAL A 97 21.05 0.65 -19.40
C VAL A 97 20.77 -0.82 -19.09
N PRO A 98 20.87 -1.26 -17.83
CA PRO A 98 20.43 -2.60 -17.44
C PRO A 98 18.96 -2.83 -17.79
N GLU A 99 18.57 -4.09 -17.99
CA GLU A 99 17.16 -4.44 -18.08
C GLU A 99 16.44 -3.90 -16.84
N THR A 100 15.46 -3.01 -17.04
CA THR A 100 14.84 -2.22 -15.98
C THR A 100 13.38 -2.62 -15.84
N PHE A 101 12.96 -2.83 -14.59
CA PHE A 101 11.63 -3.27 -14.22
C PHE A 101 11.03 -2.28 -13.21
N ALA A 102 9.71 -2.14 -13.28
CA ALA A 102 8.91 -1.39 -12.31
C ALA A 102 7.70 -2.24 -11.93
N ALA A 103 7.38 -2.25 -10.65
CA ALA A 103 6.31 -3.07 -10.09
C ALA A 103 5.61 -2.33 -8.95
N SER A 104 4.31 -2.61 -8.76
CA SER A 104 3.58 -2.11 -7.59
C SER A 104 3.98 -2.86 -6.33
N HIS A 105 4.39 -4.13 -6.46
CA HIS A 105 4.86 -4.97 -5.35
C HIS A 105 6.11 -5.77 -5.71
N VAL A 106 6.96 -6.05 -4.72
CA VAL A 106 8.25 -6.77 -4.91
C VAL A 106 8.05 -8.16 -5.51
N SER A 107 6.95 -8.85 -5.17
CA SER A 107 6.62 -10.19 -5.68
C SER A 107 6.43 -10.24 -7.20
N GLN A 108 6.03 -9.14 -7.84
CA GLN A 108 5.88 -9.08 -9.30
C GLN A 108 7.23 -9.13 -10.04
N LEU A 109 8.35 -9.00 -9.33
CA LEU A 109 9.69 -9.11 -9.90
C LEU A 109 10.18 -10.56 -9.98
N LEU A 110 9.45 -11.55 -9.47
CA LEU A 110 9.83 -12.96 -9.53
C LEU A 110 10.18 -13.43 -10.96
N PRO A 111 9.38 -13.15 -12.01
CA PRO A 111 9.73 -13.56 -13.37
C PRO A 111 11.00 -12.88 -13.92
N ALA A 112 11.33 -11.70 -13.41
CA ALA A 112 12.58 -11.01 -13.74
C ALA A 112 13.76 -11.64 -12.99
N LEU A 113 13.54 -12.07 -11.75
CA LEU A 113 14.54 -12.71 -10.89
C LEU A 113 14.90 -14.13 -11.37
N ASP A 114 13.94 -14.88 -11.89
CA ASP A 114 14.18 -16.21 -12.48
C ASP A 114 15.19 -16.16 -13.65
N ARG A 115 15.28 -14.99 -14.30
CA ARG A 115 16.22 -14.74 -15.40
C ARG A 115 17.59 -14.22 -14.92
N GLY A 116 17.82 -14.13 -13.61
CA GLY A 116 19.08 -13.74 -13.00
C GLY A 116 18.94 -12.75 -11.83
N PRO A 117 20.04 -12.37 -11.18
CA PRO A 117 19.99 -11.47 -10.03
C PRO A 117 19.48 -10.07 -10.43
N LEU A 118 18.82 -9.41 -9.48
CA LEU A 118 18.28 -8.07 -9.59
C LEU A 118 18.94 -7.14 -8.58
N ILE A 119 19.01 -5.86 -8.90
CA ILE A 119 19.37 -4.80 -7.97
C ILE A 119 18.13 -3.93 -7.75
N ILE A 120 17.67 -3.86 -6.52
CA ILE A 120 16.50 -3.11 -6.10
C ILE A 120 16.96 -1.76 -5.56
N LYS A 121 16.33 -0.69 -6.05
CA LYS A 121 16.59 0.68 -5.62
C LYS A 121 15.27 1.38 -5.34
N PRO A 122 15.24 2.37 -4.45
CA PRO A 122 14.08 3.24 -4.31
C PRO A 122 13.75 3.90 -5.66
N TYR A 123 12.49 3.90 -6.09
CA TYR A 123 12.13 4.59 -7.33
C TYR A 123 12.34 6.12 -7.22
N ARG A 124 12.12 6.70 -6.01
CA ARG A 124 12.44 8.08 -5.64
C ARG A 124 13.77 8.19 -4.92
N ARG A 125 14.59 9.14 -5.34
CA ARG A 125 15.98 9.34 -4.88
C ARG A 125 16.20 9.90 -3.46
N TYR A 126 15.14 10.14 -2.68
CA TYR A 126 15.22 10.74 -1.34
C TYR A 126 14.87 9.78 -0.19
N LYS A 127 14.31 8.58 -0.46
CA LYS A 127 13.98 7.60 0.59
C LYS A 127 15.25 6.91 1.11
N LYS A 128 15.37 6.78 2.44
CA LYS A 128 16.47 6.14 3.22
C LYS A 128 16.70 4.63 2.97
N HIS A 129 16.04 4.01 1.99
CA HIS A 129 16.23 2.58 1.73
C HIS A 129 17.49 2.37 0.90
N GLY A 130 18.30 1.38 1.30
CA GLY A 130 19.54 1.01 0.63
C GLY A 130 19.33 0.48 -0.79
N THR A 131 20.42 0.41 -1.55
CA THR A 131 20.44 -0.39 -2.78
C THR A 131 20.74 -1.82 -2.40
N GLU A 132 19.88 -2.77 -2.79
CA GLU A 132 20.02 -4.19 -2.41
C GLU A 132 20.11 -5.07 -3.64
N VAL A 133 21.06 -6.00 -3.63
CA VAL A 133 21.18 -7.03 -4.67
C VAL A 133 20.45 -8.27 -4.19
N VAL A 134 19.55 -8.76 -5.04
CA VAL A 134 18.68 -9.89 -4.78
C VAL A 134 18.98 -10.97 -5.81
N THR A 135 19.30 -12.15 -5.32
CA THR A 135 19.70 -13.31 -6.13
C THR A 135 18.64 -14.42 -6.11
N ASN A 136 17.73 -14.41 -5.14
CA ASN A 136 16.72 -15.43 -4.94
C ASN A 136 15.42 -14.87 -4.35
N ALA A 137 14.34 -15.63 -4.46
CA ALA A 137 13.01 -15.20 -4.05
C ALA A 137 12.91 -14.87 -2.55
N ALA A 138 13.72 -15.52 -1.71
CA ALA A 138 13.73 -15.25 -0.26
C ALA A 138 14.32 -13.88 0.05
N GLU A 139 15.43 -13.50 -0.60
CA GLU A 139 15.99 -12.15 -0.54
C GLU A 139 15.00 -11.11 -1.08
N LEU A 140 14.28 -11.41 -2.17
CA LEU A 140 13.26 -10.51 -2.73
C LEU A 140 12.10 -10.27 -1.75
N ALA A 141 11.66 -11.31 -1.05
CA ALA A 141 10.60 -11.24 -0.05
C ALA A 141 11.04 -10.52 1.23
N ALA A 142 12.32 -10.63 1.60
CA ALA A 142 12.88 -9.99 2.79
C ALA A 142 12.90 -8.45 2.73
N LEU A 143 12.82 -7.87 1.53
CA LEU A 143 12.78 -6.42 1.29
C LEU A 143 11.52 -5.72 1.82
N GLY A 144 10.45 -6.47 2.11
CA GLY A 144 9.19 -5.92 2.59
C GLY A 144 8.47 -4.98 1.59
N SER A 145 7.67 -4.03 2.09
CA SER A 145 6.82 -3.14 1.30
C SER A 145 7.58 -1.93 0.75
N ILE A 146 8.46 -2.13 -0.23
CA ILE A 146 9.07 -1.01 -0.97
C ILE A 146 8.08 -0.57 -2.05
N GLU A 147 7.16 0.33 -1.76
CA GLU A 147 6.13 0.71 -2.75
C GLU A 147 6.27 2.16 -3.26
N PRO A 148 6.26 2.38 -4.59
CA PRO A 148 6.50 1.42 -5.70
C PRO A 148 7.98 0.94 -5.83
N VAL A 149 8.17 -0.23 -6.46
CA VAL A 149 9.49 -0.89 -6.60
C VAL A 149 10.13 -0.57 -7.94
N PHE A 150 11.42 -0.19 -7.91
CA PHE A 150 12.27 -0.10 -9.10
C PHE A 150 13.38 -1.16 -9.00
N ALA A 151 13.55 -1.95 -10.06
CA ALA A 151 14.54 -3.00 -10.12
C ALA A 151 15.32 -2.96 -11.45
N GLN A 152 16.56 -3.38 -11.42
CA GLN A 152 17.40 -3.53 -12.59
C GLN A 152 18.08 -4.89 -12.60
N ARG A 153 18.42 -5.42 -13.77
CA ARG A 153 19.32 -6.57 -13.87
C ARG A 153 20.63 -6.24 -13.16
N TYR A 154 21.03 -7.09 -12.22
CA TYR A 154 22.32 -6.94 -11.58
C TYR A 154 23.42 -7.41 -12.53
N HIS A 155 24.37 -6.51 -12.78
CA HIS A 155 25.57 -6.76 -13.57
C HIS A 155 26.77 -6.65 -12.63
N PRO A 156 27.48 -7.75 -12.33
CA PRO A 156 28.67 -7.72 -11.49
C PRO A 156 29.73 -6.78 -12.10
N PRO A 157 30.26 -5.82 -11.34
CA PRO A 157 31.19 -4.84 -11.87
C PRO A 157 32.59 -5.44 -12.10
N ASP A 158 33.22 -5.10 -13.24
CA ASP A 158 34.59 -5.48 -13.59
C ASP A 158 35.64 -4.75 -12.74
N GLY A 159 35.24 -3.74 -11.97
CA GLY A 159 36.13 -2.88 -11.20
C GLY A 159 35.36 -1.80 -10.41
N PRO A 160 36.05 -0.73 -9.94
CA PRO A 160 35.42 0.29 -9.12
C PRO A 160 34.36 1.10 -9.89
N ASP A 161 33.36 1.59 -9.15
CA ASP A 161 32.28 2.44 -9.69
C ASP A 161 32.82 3.69 -10.36
N ARG A 162 32.30 3.99 -11.55
CA ARG A 162 32.71 5.13 -12.37
C ARG A 162 31.61 6.16 -12.42
N THR A 163 31.96 7.43 -12.30
CA THR A 163 31.05 8.52 -12.63
C THR A 163 31.68 9.40 -13.70
N VAL A 164 30.86 9.73 -14.69
CA VAL A 164 31.19 10.72 -15.70
C VAL A 164 30.44 12.00 -15.35
N TYR A 165 31.17 13.07 -15.10
CA TYR A 165 30.61 14.41 -14.88
C TYR A 165 30.64 15.22 -16.18
N SER A 166 29.57 15.94 -16.44
CA SER A 166 29.47 16.92 -17.53
C SER A 166 29.34 18.32 -16.94
N ILE A 167 30.18 19.23 -17.41
CA ILE A 167 30.10 20.67 -17.11
C ILE A 167 30.20 21.40 -18.45
N GLY A 168 29.05 21.64 -19.08
CA GLY A 168 29.00 22.16 -20.45
C GLY A 168 29.54 21.14 -21.45
N SER A 169 30.53 21.55 -22.25
CA SER A 169 31.17 20.67 -23.26
C SER A 169 32.27 19.77 -22.67
N GLU A 170 32.70 19.99 -21.44
CA GLU A 170 33.76 19.24 -20.78
C GLU A 170 33.21 18.01 -20.05
N LEU A 171 33.87 16.87 -20.23
CA LEU A 171 33.54 15.60 -19.58
C LEU A 171 34.71 15.11 -18.72
N PHE A 172 34.41 14.63 -17.51
CA PHE A 172 35.41 14.17 -16.54
C PHE A 172 35.05 12.78 -16.01
N GLY A 173 36.01 11.84 -16.02
CA GLY A 173 35.86 10.51 -15.43
C GLY A 173 36.44 10.45 -14.03
N VAL A 174 35.66 9.99 -13.05
CA VAL A 174 36.07 9.81 -11.65
C VAL A 174 35.72 8.41 -11.16
N LEU A 175 36.63 7.77 -10.43
CA LEU A 175 36.45 6.47 -9.77
C LEU A 175 36.11 6.65 -8.29
N HIS A 176 35.25 5.79 -7.74
CA HIS A 176 34.88 5.78 -6.31
C HIS A 176 35.89 5.03 -5.42
N ALA A 177 37.19 5.07 -5.77
CA ALA A 177 38.26 4.35 -5.07
C ALA A 177 39.10 5.22 -4.13
N GLY A 178 38.80 6.52 -4.03
CA GLY A 178 39.51 7.49 -3.18
C GLY A 178 39.43 8.92 -3.71
N PRO A 179 39.88 9.93 -2.94
CA PRO A 179 39.64 11.35 -3.22
C PRO A 179 40.28 11.96 -4.49
N ASP A 180 41.13 11.25 -5.24
CA ASP A 180 41.82 11.78 -6.44
C ASP A 180 41.88 10.79 -7.62
N ALA A 181 41.00 9.79 -7.65
CA ALA A 181 41.03 8.73 -8.65
C ALA A 181 40.32 9.15 -9.97
N SER A 182 40.91 10.08 -10.73
CA SER A 182 40.41 10.39 -12.09
C SER A 182 40.83 9.33 -13.11
N PHE A 183 40.07 9.17 -14.18
CA PHE A 183 40.41 8.26 -15.28
C PHE A 183 40.11 8.88 -16.65
N ALA A 184 40.86 8.45 -17.67
CA ALA A 184 40.64 8.88 -19.05
C ALA A 184 39.37 8.22 -19.61
N LEU A 185 38.45 9.03 -20.14
CA LEU A 185 37.22 8.55 -20.73
C LEU A 185 37.50 7.85 -22.08
N SER A 186 36.99 6.64 -22.26
CA SER A 186 36.99 5.99 -23.57
C SER A 186 36.02 6.70 -24.53
N PRO A 187 36.20 6.54 -25.86
CA PRO A 187 35.24 7.07 -26.85
C PRO A 187 33.80 6.61 -26.59
N GLU A 188 33.63 5.38 -26.12
CA GLU A 188 32.33 4.80 -25.74
C GLU A 188 31.70 5.57 -24.56
N LEU A 189 32.45 5.84 -23.49
CA LEU A 189 31.93 6.58 -22.33
C LEU A 189 31.61 8.04 -22.65
N VAL A 190 32.38 8.66 -23.55
CA VAL A 190 32.10 10.01 -24.07
C VAL A 190 30.79 10.02 -24.85
N ASP A 191 30.58 9.06 -25.75
CA ASP A 191 29.34 8.94 -26.52
C ASP A 191 28.13 8.68 -25.62
N ILE A 192 28.25 7.77 -24.64
CA ILE A 192 27.20 7.49 -23.65
C ILE A 192 26.82 8.76 -22.88
N ALA A 193 27.81 9.48 -22.33
CA ALA A 193 27.56 10.71 -21.58
C ALA A 193 26.86 11.78 -22.45
N ARG A 194 27.29 11.96 -23.70
CA ARG A 194 26.65 12.89 -24.65
C ARG A 194 25.22 12.51 -24.97
N ARG A 195 24.93 11.21 -25.16
CA ARG A 195 23.55 10.73 -25.36
C ARG A 195 22.67 10.98 -24.14
N CYS A 196 23.18 10.77 -22.93
CA CYS A 196 22.46 11.09 -21.69
C CYS A 196 22.07 12.57 -21.62
N GLY A 197 23.03 13.47 -21.85
CA GLY A 197 22.79 14.91 -21.85
C GLY A 197 21.80 15.34 -22.94
N THR A 198 21.97 14.82 -24.15
CA THR A 198 21.08 15.09 -25.29
C THR A 198 19.66 14.58 -25.05
N ALA A 199 19.50 13.40 -24.43
CA ALA A 199 18.19 12.81 -24.15
C ALA A 199 17.35 13.67 -23.18
N LEU A 200 18.02 14.39 -22.28
CA LEU A 200 17.40 15.20 -21.23
C LEU A 200 17.50 16.70 -21.49
N GLY A 201 18.20 17.12 -22.55
CA GLY A 201 18.41 18.52 -22.89
C GLY A 201 19.20 19.29 -21.83
N ILE A 202 20.19 18.65 -21.19
CA ILE A 202 21.08 19.26 -20.18
C ILE A 202 22.54 18.87 -20.45
N ASP A 203 23.48 19.74 -20.06
CA ASP A 203 24.93 19.57 -20.21
C ASP A 203 25.72 19.79 -18.90
N LEU A 204 25.00 20.08 -17.81
CA LEU A 204 25.51 20.04 -16.44
C LEU A 204 24.86 18.85 -15.72
N PHE A 205 25.59 17.76 -15.47
CA PHE A 205 25.04 16.56 -14.82
C PHE A 205 26.15 15.58 -14.38
N GLY A 206 25.77 14.50 -13.72
CA GLY A 206 26.64 13.33 -13.46
C GLY A 206 25.95 12.03 -13.79
N VAL A 207 26.68 11.10 -14.41
CA VAL A 207 26.18 9.75 -14.80
C VAL A 207 27.03 8.69 -14.12
N ASN A 208 26.40 7.80 -13.36
CA ASN A 208 27.06 6.65 -12.76
C ASN A 208 27.02 5.47 -13.74
N VAL A 209 28.18 4.88 -13.99
CA VAL A 209 28.39 3.83 -14.97
C VAL A 209 29.03 2.62 -14.29
N VAL A 210 28.42 1.45 -14.52
CA VAL A 210 29.00 0.15 -14.17
C VAL A 210 29.54 -0.48 -15.43
N MET A 211 30.72 -1.08 -15.33
CA MET A 211 31.34 -1.84 -16.40
C MET A 211 31.21 -3.31 -16.06
N SER A 212 30.69 -4.13 -16.96
CA SER A 212 30.49 -5.55 -16.72
C SER A 212 30.69 -6.33 -18.01
N GLY A 213 31.59 -7.31 -18.00
CA GLY A 213 31.93 -8.08 -19.19
C GLY A 213 32.45 -7.21 -20.33
N GLY A 214 33.16 -6.12 -20.01
CA GLY A 214 33.68 -5.17 -21.00
C GLY A 214 32.64 -4.23 -21.62
N ARG A 215 31.40 -4.19 -21.12
CA ARG A 215 30.33 -3.28 -21.58
C ARG A 215 29.98 -2.24 -20.53
N ALA A 216 29.69 -1.02 -20.97
CA ALA A 216 29.26 0.08 -20.10
C ALA A 216 27.73 0.11 -19.92
N TYR A 217 27.26 0.21 -18.68
CA TYR A 217 25.85 0.34 -18.32
C TYR A 217 25.64 1.58 -17.44
N VAL A 218 24.74 2.47 -17.84
CA VAL A 218 24.31 3.60 -16.99
C VAL A 218 23.39 3.06 -15.90
N VAL A 219 23.72 3.33 -14.64
CA VAL A 219 22.99 2.81 -13.46
C VAL A 219 22.41 3.88 -12.54
N ASP A 220 22.81 5.14 -12.72
CA ASP A 220 22.14 6.31 -12.14
C ASP A 220 22.56 7.60 -12.87
N MET A 221 21.81 8.70 -12.71
CA MET A 221 22.15 9.99 -13.33
C MET A 221 21.59 11.20 -12.57
N SER A 222 22.40 12.11 -12.06
CA SER A 222 21.95 13.30 -11.30
C SER A 222 22.00 14.59 -12.13
N SER A 223 21.00 15.47 -11.98
CA SER A 223 21.00 16.80 -12.59
C SER A 223 22.06 17.71 -12.00
N PHE A 224 22.26 17.72 -10.68
CA PHE A 224 23.27 18.57 -10.05
C PHE A 224 24.06 17.80 -8.98
N PRO A 225 25.14 17.09 -9.37
CA PRO A 225 26.00 16.36 -8.44
C PRO A 225 26.94 17.29 -7.66
N GLY A 226 27.70 16.72 -6.72
CA GLY A 226 28.75 17.45 -5.98
C GLY A 226 30.07 17.64 -6.74
N PHE A 227 30.22 17.06 -7.94
CA PHE A 227 31.43 17.12 -8.78
C PHE A 227 32.74 16.76 -8.05
N ARG A 228 32.68 15.80 -7.12
CA ARG A 228 33.85 15.35 -6.34
C ARG A 228 34.88 14.72 -7.28
N GLY A 229 36.17 15.03 -7.05
CA GLY A 229 37.27 14.52 -7.87
C GLY A 229 37.46 15.20 -9.23
N VAL A 230 36.63 16.20 -9.57
CA VAL A 230 36.85 17.03 -10.76
C VAL A 230 37.86 18.14 -10.41
N PRO A 231 38.95 18.31 -11.18
CA PRO A 231 39.89 19.40 -10.96
C PRO A 231 39.20 20.76 -10.98
N GLU A 232 39.54 21.64 -10.04
CA GLU A 232 38.93 22.98 -9.84
C GLU A 232 37.40 23.02 -10.05
N ALA A 233 36.68 22.01 -9.55
CA ALA A 233 35.25 21.82 -9.77
C ALA A 233 34.44 23.10 -9.48
N ALA A 234 34.70 23.76 -8.35
CA ALA A 234 34.00 24.98 -7.96
C ALA A 234 34.15 26.10 -8.98
N ARG A 235 35.36 26.36 -9.48
CA ARG A 235 35.62 27.39 -10.50
C ARG A 235 34.95 27.07 -11.83
N ARG A 236 34.99 25.81 -12.26
CA ARG A 236 34.35 25.36 -13.52
C ARG A 236 32.82 25.46 -13.46
N VAL A 237 32.22 24.98 -12.37
CA VAL A 237 30.78 25.07 -12.14
C VAL A 237 30.34 26.54 -12.04
N ALA A 238 31.08 27.38 -11.31
CA ALA A 238 30.80 28.81 -11.23
C ALA A 238 30.83 29.45 -12.62
N LYS A 239 31.83 29.13 -13.46
CA LYS A 239 31.95 29.68 -14.81
C LYS A 239 30.75 29.30 -15.68
N TYR A 240 30.32 28.04 -15.58
CA TYR A 240 29.14 27.55 -16.29
C TYR A 240 27.87 28.28 -15.83
N VAL A 241 27.67 28.43 -14.51
CA VAL A 241 26.53 29.14 -13.92
C VAL A 241 26.52 30.62 -14.34
N HIS A 242 27.67 31.28 -14.33
CA HIS A 242 27.82 32.67 -14.76
C HIS A 242 27.40 32.85 -16.23
N ALA A 243 27.91 32.01 -17.13
CA ALA A 243 27.52 32.04 -18.54
C ALA A 243 26.03 31.71 -18.75
N ALA A 244 25.44 30.86 -17.90
CA ALA A 244 24.01 30.57 -17.94
C ALA A 244 23.15 31.76 -17.48
N ALA A 245 23.66 32.54 -16.52
CA ALA A 245 23.02 33.78 -16.08
C ALA A 245 23.09 34.84 -17.18
N GLU A 246 24.25 35.01 -17.84
CA GLU A 246 24.37 35.94 -18.99
C GLU A 246 23.36 35.60 -20.09
N ARG A 247 23.21 34.32 -20.45
CA ARG A 247 22.18 33.87 -21.39
C ARG A 247 20.77 34.20 -20.91
N ALA A 248 20.47 33.96 -19.63
CA ALA A 248 19.17 34.25 -19.05
C ALA A 248 18.82 35.75 -19.14
N VAL A 249 19.78 36.64 -18.83
CA VAL A 249 19.63 38.10 -18.97
C VAL A 249 19.39 38.51 -20.43
N CYS A 250 20.06 37.86 -21.38
CA CYS A 250 19.84 38.09 -22.81
C CYS A 250 18.53 37.47 -23.35
N GLY A 251 17.72 36.84 -22.51
CA GLY A 251 16.49 36.15 -22.91
C GLY A 251 16.73 34.82 -23.65
N GLU A 252 17.98 34.35 -23.68
CA GLU A 252 18.37 33.09 -24.29
C GLU A 252 18.08 31.89 -23.36
N PRO A 253 17.96 30.67 -23.91
CA PRO A 253 17.85 29.47 -23.09
C PRO A 253 19.07 29.27 -22.17
N VAL A 254 18.79 28.98 -20.90
CA VAL A 254 19.80 28.71 -19.85
C VAL A 254 20.76 27.60 -20.25
N VAL A 255 20.26 26.58 -20.96
CA VAL A 255 21.04 25.49 -21.57
C VAL A 255 21.13 25.72 -23.08
N PRO A 256 22.28 25.50 -23.75
CA PRO A 256 22.43 25.74 -25.18
C PRO A 256 21.32 25.14 -26.07
N ALA A 257 20.76 25.95 -26.98
CA ALA A 257 19.57 25.62 -27.78
C ALA A 257 19.74 24.42 -28.73
N GLU A 258 20.98 24.04 -29.10
CA GLU A 258 21.26 22.84 -29.89
C GLU A 258 20.88 21.54 -29.17
N LEU A 259 21.08 21.49 -27.85
CA LEU A 259 20.71 20.34 -27.03
C LEU A 259 19.20 20.24 -26.85
N GLN A 260 18.51 21.38 -26.67
CA GLN A 260 17.05 21.43 -26.54
C GLN A 260 16.32 21.04 -27.83
N ARG A 261 16.81 21.48 -29.00
CA ARG A 261 16.27 21.10 -30.32
C ARG A 261 16.42 19.60 -30.63
N THR A 262 17.51 18.99 -30.13
CA THR A 262 17.79 17.57 -30.35
C THR A 262 17.00 16.67 -29.39
N ALA A 263 16.81 17.11 -28.14
CA ALA A 263 15.93 16.46 -27.17
C ALA A 263 14.47 16.37 -27.67
N GLY A 264 13.99 17.39 -28.40
CA GLY A 264 12.65 17.38 -29.03
C GLY A 264 12.52 16.43 -30.23
N ARG A 265 13.63 16.02 -30.87
CA ARG A 265 13.65 15.08 -32.02
C ARG A 265 13.99 13.65 -31.63
N ALA A 266 14.77 13.46 -30.56
CA ALA A 266 15.20 12.16 -30.05
C ALA A 266 14.34 11.74 -28.86
N ALA A 267 13.64 10.61 -29.02
CA ALA A 267 12.94 9.86 -27.97
C ALA A 267 11.69 10.48 -27.30
N THR A 268 11.67 11.73 -26.87
CA THR A 268 10.49 12.31 -26.17
C THR A 268 9.24 12.35 -27.07
N HIS A 269 9.38 12.76 -28.33
CA HIS A 269 8.23 12.92 -29.23
C HIS A 269 7.73 11.62 -29.89
N ARG A 270 8.52 10.53 -29.88
CA ARG A 270 8.16 9.25 -30.53
C ARG A 270 7.71 8.18 -29.51
N ALA A 271 8.23 8.22 -28.27
CA ALA A 271 7.86 7.27 -27.21
C ALA A 271 6.62 7.68 -26.39
N LEU A 272 6.11 8.90 -26.59
CA LEU A 272 4.96 9.47 -25.87
C LEU A 272 3.78 9.83 -26.78
N LYS A 273 3.92 9.65 -28.11
CA LYS A 273 2.91 10.05 -29.11
C LYS A 273 1.58 9.34 -28.83
N GLY A 274 0.58 10.10 -28.36
CA GLY A 274 -0.77 9.60 -28.08
C GLY A 274 -1.04 9.12 -26.65
N SER A 275 -0.13 9.33 -25.70
CA SER A 275 -0.36 9.00 -24.28
C SER A 275 -0.88 10.19 -23.47
N SER A 276 -1.76 9.95 -22.49
CA SER A 276 -2.24 10.97 -21.54
C SER A 276 -1.11 11.68 -20.79
N LEU A 277 0.05 11.03 -20.66
CA LEU A 277 1.27 11.59 -20.08
C LEU A 277 1.86 12.71 -20.94
N GLN A 278 1.69 12.69 -22.27
CA GLN A 278 2.10 13.77 -23.17
C GLN A 278 1.24 15.02 -22.97
N LEU A 279 -0.08 14.84 -22.76
CA LEU A 279 -1.00 15.94 -22.44
C LEU A 279 -0.68 16.56 -21.08
N VAL A 280 -0.35 15.74 -20.09
CA VAL A 280 0.08 16.19 -18.76
C VAL A 280 1.44 16.89 -18.81
N LEU A 281 2.41 16.35 -19.54
CA LEU A 281 3.73 16.99 -19.70
C LEU A 281 3.66 18.25 -20.56
N GLY A 282 2.77 18.33 -21.55
CA GLY A 282 2.49 19.53 -22.33
C GLY A 282 1.87 20.63 -21.48
N ALA A 283 0.85 20.29 -20.67
CA ALA A 283 0.23 21.21 -19.72
C ALA A 283 1.18 21.69 -18.61
N LEU A 284 2.20 20.89 -18.27
CA LEU A 284 3.25 21.24 -17.31
C LEU A 284 4.45 21.97 -17.94
N SER A 285 4.45 22.20 -19.26
CA SER A 285 5.60 22.79 -19.99
C SER A 285 5.42 24.26 -20.40
N GLY A 286 4.31 24.90 -20.03
CA GLY A 286 4.18 26.37 -20.03
C GLY A 286 4.37 27.08 -21.37
N THR A 287 4.32 26.38 -22.51
CA THR A 287 4.16 27.06 -23.81
C THR A 287 2.67 27.29 -24.03
N GLU A 288 2.30 28.52 -24.40
CA GLU A 288 0.92 28.85 -24.76
C GLU A 288 0.42 27.81 -25.77
N ALA A 289 -0.59 27.04 -25.37
CA ALA A 289 -1.22 26.07 -26.24
C ALA A 289 -1.71 26.80 -27.50
N THR A 290 -1.32 26.31 -28.67
CA THR A 290 -1.82 26.85 -29.93
C THR A 290 -3.35 26.76 -29.96
N PRO A 291 -4.07 27.59 -30.74
CA PRO A 291 -5.54 27.52 -30.82
C PRO A 291 -6.07 26.12 -31.18
N GLN A 292 -5.29 25.31 -31.89
CA GLN A 292 -5.61 23.90 -32.17
C GLN A 292 -5.41 22.97 -30.96
N GLU A 293 -4.42 23.23 -30.12
CA GLU A 293 -4.19 22.49 -28.86
C GLU A 293 -5.21 22.89 -27.80
N LEU A 294 -5.57 24.18 -27.71
CA LEU A 294 -6.69 24.65 -26.88
C LEU A 294 -8.01 24.04 -27.34
N ALA A 295 -8.28 23.98 -28.65
CA ALA A 295 -9.47 23.31 -29.18
C ALA A 295 -9.46 21.78 -28.93
N GLN A 296 -8.29 21.14 -28.89
CA GLN A 296 -8.17 19.72 -28.52
C GLN A 296 -8.30 19.50 -27.02
N ILE A 297 -7.79 20.41 -26.18
CA ILE A 297 -7.96 20.39 -24.73
C ILE A 297 -9.42 20.65 -24.38
N GLU A 298 -10.06 21.65 -24.99
CA GLU A 298 -11.50 21.90 -24.89
C GLU A 298 -12.28 20.71 -25.43
N SER A 299 -11.90 20.10 -26.56
CA SER A 299 -12.55 18.88 -27.06
C SER A 299 -12.40 17.71 -26.10
N VAL A 300 -11.27 17.54 -25.40
CA VAL A 300 -11.04 16.45 -24.43
C VAL A 300 -11.71 16.75 -23.10
N VAL A 301 -11.71 18.01 -22.64
CA VAL A 301 -12.45 18.48 -21.46
C VAL A 301 -13.94 18.41 -21.72
N ASP A 302 -14.39 18.71 -22.94
CA ASP A 302 -15.76 18.55 -23.39
C ASP A 302 -16.09 17.09 -23.63
N ASP A 303 -15.18 16.21 -24.06
CA ASP A 303 -15.42 14.76 -24.11
C ASP A 303 -15.49 14.16 -22.69
N ILE A 304 -14.68 14.64 -21.75
CA ILE A 304 -14.70 14.26 -20.33
C ILE A 304 -15.96 14.83 -19.67
N ARG A 305 -16.34 16.08 -19.96
CA ARG A 305 -17.59 16.68 -19.52
C ARG A 305 -18.78 16.03 -20.20
N LEU A 306 -18.73 15.65 -21.47
CA LEU A 306 -19.77 14.92 -22.20
C LEU A 306 -19.86 13.48 -21.72
N ARG A 307 -18.78 12.85 -21.27
CA ARG A 307 -18.83 11.53 -20.61
C ARG A 307 -19.30 11.62 -19.15
N SER A 308 -19.01 12.73 -18.47
CA SER A 308 -19.48 13.05 -17.12
C SER A 308 -20.95 13.54 -17.10
N THR A 309 -21.40 14.22 -18.17
CA THR A 309 -22.76 14.74 -18.38
C THR A 309 -23.62 13.84 -19.28
N ALA A 310 -23.05 12.83 -19.94
CA ALA A 310 -23.79 11.69 -20.50
C ALA A 310 -24.41 10.80 -19.40
N ALA A 311 -24.07 11.03 -18.12
CA ALA A 311 -24.84 10.55 -16.97
C ALA A 311 -26.11 11.39 -16.68
N THR A 312 -26.39 12.43 -17.48
CA THR A 312 -27.59 13.26 -17.38
C THR A 312 -28.13 13.59 -18.77
N SER A 313 -28.72 12.59 -19.43
CA SER A 313 -29.80 12.89 -20.38
C SER A 313 -31.06 13.26 -19.58
N PRO A 314 -31.91 14.21 -20.05
CA PRO A 314 -33.23 14.37 -19.47
C PRO A 314 -33.99 13.04 -19.57
N PRO A 315 -34.94 12.74 -18.69
CA PRO A 315 -35.62 11.46 -18.70
C PRO A 315 -36.32 11.31 -20.04
N ARG A 316 -35.76 10.47 -20.92
CA ARG A 316 -36.59 9.81 -21.93
C ARG A 316 -37.59 9.02 -21.10
N VAL A 317 -38.83 9.49 -21.11
CA VAL A 317 -40.00 8.71 -20.72
C VAL A 317 -39.92 7.41 -21.49
N ARG A 318 -39.33 6.39 -20.85
CA ARG A 318 -39.47 5.02 -21.32
C ARG A 318 -40.96 4.73 -21.19
N PRO A 319 -41.64 4.21 -22.22
CA PRO A 319 -43.00 3.73 -22.04
C PRO A 319 -42.96 2.75 -20.86
N GLY A 320 -43.87 2.95 -19.91
CA GLY A 320 -43.95 2.18 -18.69
C GLY A 320 -43.77 0.70 -19.00
N ARG A 321 -42.88 0.04 -18.25
CA ARG A 321 -42.70 -1.41 -18.33
C ARG A 321 -44.10 -2.04 -18.24
N PRO A 322 -44.52 -2.87 -19.20
CA PRO A 322 -45.78 -3.58 -19.07
C PRO A 322 -45.73 -4.39 -17.78
N ARG A 323 -46.86 -4.42 -17.05
CA ARG A 323 -47.07 -5.40 -15.99
C ARG A 323 -46.60 -6.77 -16.48
N ARG A 324 -45.96 -7.53 -15.58
CA ARG A 324 -45.53 -8.91 -15.80
C ARG A 324 -46.74 -9.77 -16.21
N ASP A 325 -47.00 -9.82 -17.50
CA ASP A 325 -47.84 -10.83 -18.12
C ASP A 325 -46.95 -11.75 -18.96
N SER A 326 -46.82 -12.96 -18.43
CA SER A 326 -46.49 -14.24 -19.07
C SER A 326 -45.80 -14.24 -20.45
N ARG A 327 -44.48 -14.55 -20.48
CA ARG A 327 -43.78 -15.42 -21.48
C ARG A 327 -42.24 -15.47 -21.23
N PRO A 328 -41.56 -16.51 -21.76
CA PRO A 328 -40.81 -17.52 -20.99
C PRO A 328 -39.52 -17.01 -20.32
N THR A 329 -39.22 -17.65 -19.19
CA THR A 329 -38.19 -17.31 -18.20
C THR A 329 -36.76 -17.33 -18.74
N GLN A 330 -36.17 -16.16 -18.95
CA GLN A 330 -34.71 -16.02 -18.75
C GLN A 330 -34.41 -16.36 -17.27
N PRO A 331 -33.31 -17.07 -16.97
CA PRO A 331 -32.92 -17.27 -15.58
C PRO A 331 -32.78 -15.89 -14.91
N PRO A 332 -33.26 -15.73 -13.67
CA PRO A 332 -33.13 -14.46 -12.96
C PRO A 332 -31.65 -14.09 -12.90
N ALA A 333 -31.34 -12.81 -13.13
CA ALA A 333 -29.99 -12.30 -12.97
C ALA A 333 -29.49 -12.60 -11.54
N PRO A 334 -28.20 -12.95 -11.37
CA PRO A 334 -27.66 -13.25 -10.06
C PRO A 334 -27.80 -12.04 -9.13
N PRO A 335 -28.10 -12.25 -7.83
CA PRO A 335 -28.24 -11.16 -6.88
C PRO A 335 -26.92 -10.39 -6.74
N ARG A 336 -27.03 -9.09 -6.46
CA ARG A 336 -25.89 -8.17 -6.30
C ARG A 336 -25.67 -7.91 -4.81
N VAL A 337 -24.48 -8.25 -4.32
CA VAL A 337 -24.11 -8.09 -2.90
C VAL A 337 -22.98 -7.08 -2.78
N ALA A 338 -23.21 -5.98 -2.07
CA ALA A 338 -22.16 -5.06 -1.67
C ALA A 338 -21.66 -5.42 -0.26
N MET A 339 -20.36 -5.40 -0.04
CA MET A 339 -19.74 -5.70 1.25
C MET A 339 -18.79 -4.57 1.64
N TYR A 340 -19.10 -3.85 2.72
CA TYR A 340 -18.30 -2.75 3.22
C TYR A 340 -17.43 -3.21 4.40
N SER A 341 -16.15 -2.86 4.35
CA SER A 341 -15.21 -2.99 5.44
C SER A 341 -14.42 -1.69 5.63
N GLN A 342 -14.37 -1.22 6.86
CA GLN A 342 -13.81 0.08 7.19
C GLN A 342 -12.29 0.23 6.98
N GLY A 343 -11.53 -0.83 7.29
CA GLY A 343 -10.06 -0.87 7.33
C GLY A 343 -9.46 0.17 8.29
N MET A 344 -8.87 -0.24 9.42
CA MET A 344 -8.22 0.70 10.36
C MET A 344 -7.09 0.06 11.17
N VAL A 345 -7.20 -1.25 11.49
CA VAL A 345 -6.31 -1.93 12.45
C VAL A 345 -5.83 -3.30 11.93
N GLY A 346 -5.55 -3.42 10.62
CA GLY A 346 -5.02 -4.65 10.01
C GLY A 346 -6.00 -5.39 9.08
N PHE A 347 -5.57 -6.55 8.58
CA PHE A 347 -6.25 -7.34 7.54
C PHE A 347 -7.49 -8.11 8.01
N GLY A 348 -7.90 -7.94 9.28
CA GLY A 348 -8.93 -8.79 9.90
C GLY A 348 -10.28 -8.76 9.18
N HIS A 349 -10.84 -7.58 8.99
CA HIS A 349 -12.15 -7.39 8.35
C HIS A 349 -12.14 -7.82 6.88
N ILE A 350 -11.11 -7.44 6.13
CA ILE A 350 -11.07 -7.73 4.70
C ILE A 350 -10.94 -9.24 4.44
N ARG A 351 -10.13 -9.98 5.24
CA ARG A 351 -10.01 -11.44 5.14
C ARG A 351 -11.32 -12.15 5.45
N ARG A 352 -12.04 -11.65 6.46
CA ARG A 352 -13.35 -12.17 6.82
C ARG A 352 -14.33 -12.00 5.66
N ASN A 353 -14.44 -10.78 5.14
CA ASN A 353 -15.34 -10.48 4.02
C ASN A 353 -14.97 -11.28 2.77
N ALA A 354 -13.68 -11.50 2.49
CA ALA A 354 -13.26 -12.37 1.39
C ALA A 354 -13.65 -13.85 1.60
N SER A 355 -13.55 -14.36 2.83
CA SER A 355 -13.99 -15.74 3.15
C SER A 355 -15.50 -15.89 2.96
N ILE A 356 -16.28 -14.88 3.38
CA ILE A 356 -17.73 -14.84 3.18
C ILE A 356 -18.06 -14.73 1.69
N ALA A 357 -17.40 -13.83 0.96
CA ALA A 357 -17.59 -13.66 -0.48
C ALA A 357 -17.31 -14.97 -1.24
N HIS A 358 -16.24 -15.68 -0.86
CA HIS A 358 -15.94 -17.00 -1.43
C HIS A 358 -17.05 -18.01 -1.19
N ALA A 359 -17.54 -18.11 0.06
CA ALA A 359 -18.65 -19.01 0.39
C ALA A 359 -19.94 -18.66 -0.38
N LEU A 360 -20.23 -17.37 -0.53
CA LEU A 360 -21.37 -16.90 -1.32
C LEU A 360 -21.21 -17.24 -2.81
N ARG A 361 -20.03 -17.04 -3.38
CA ARG A 361 -19.73 -17.39 -4.79
C ARG A 361 -19.79 -18.90 -5.05
N GLY A 362 -19.43 -19.72 -4.06
CA GLY A 362 -19.55 -21.18 -4.11
C GLY A 362 -20.98 -21.69 -3.93
N SER A 363 -21.94 -20.84 -3.54
CA SER A 363 -23.34 -21.22 -3.33
C SER A 363 -24.15 -21.24 -4.63
N ALA A 364 -25.35 -21.83 -4.59
CA ALA A 364 -26.29 -21.83 -5.72
C ALA A 364 -26.73 -20.42 -6.16
N LEU A 365 -26.60 -19.40 -5.31
CA LEU A 365 -26.96 -18.02 -5.65
C LEU A 365 -25.97 -17.37 -6.61
N GLN A 366 -24.69 -17.76 -6.54
CA GLN A 366 -23.57 -17.16 -7.28
C GLN A 366 -23.71 -15.64 -7.49
N PRO A 367 -23.81 -14.84 -6.40
CA PRO A 367 -24.07 -13.41 -6.50
C PRO A 367 -22.90 -12.65 -7.13
N ALA A 368 -23.17 -11.56 -7.84
CA ALA A 368 -22.14 -10.59 -8.18
C ALA A 368 -21.77 -9.80 -6.92
N ILE A 369 -20.49 -9.78 -6.52
CA ILE A 369 -20.07 -9.18 -5.25
C ILE A 369 -19.17 -7.99 -5.50
N MET A 370 -19.48 -6.86 -4.86
CA MET A 370 -18.61 -5.70 -4.78
C MET A 370 -18.13 -5.53 -3.34
N MET A 371 -16.83 -5.67 -3.11
CA MET A 371 -16.20 -5.32 -1.85
C MET A 371 -15.81 -3.84 -1.85
N ILE A 372 -15.94 -3.19 -0.70
CA ILE A 372 -15.50 -1.81 -0.47
C ILE A 372 -14.56 -1.86 0.74
N ALA A 373 -13.27 -1.62 0.51
CA ALA A 373 -12.22 -1.80 1.51
C ALA A 373 -11.05 -0.84 1.26
N GLU A 374 -10.10 -0.73 2.19
CA GLU A 374 -8.94 0.15 1.99
C GLU A 374 -7.94 -0.39 0.94
N ALA A 375 -7.34 0.53 0.17
CA ALA A 375 -6.46 0.21 -0.97
C ALA A 375 -5.28 -0.71 -0.61
N TRP A 376 -4.61 -0.44 0.52
CA TRP A 376 -3.44 -1.23 0.96
C TRP A 376 -3.82 -2.65 1.41
N GLN A 377 -5.10 -2.88 1.71
CA GLN A 377 -5.60 -4.18 2.16
C GLN A 377 -6.07 -5.04 0.97
N ALA A 378 -6.66 -4.41 -0.03
CA ALA A 378 -7.25 -5.07 -1.20
C ALA A 378 -6.21 -5.82 -2.05
N GLY A 379 -5.00 -5.27 -2.21
CA GLY A 379 -3.92 -5.89 -3.00
C GLY A 379 -3.34 -7.18 -2.38
N ALA A 380 -3.67 -7.49 -1.13
CA ALA A 380 -3.14 -8.65 -0.40
C ALA A 380 -4.04 -9.89 -0.45
N LEU A 381 -5.19 -9.82 -1.14
CA LEU A 381 -6.18 -10.90 -1.16
C LEU A 381 -6.33 -11.51 -2.55
N LEU A 382 -6.52 -12.83 -2.56
CA LEU A 382 -7.00 -13.55 -3.74
C LEU A 382 -8.53 -13.45 -3.77
N LEU A 383 -9.07 -12.76 -4.77
CA LEU A 383 -10.52 -12.63 -4.97
C LEU A 383 -11.03 -13.68 -5.96
N PRO A 384 -12.15 -14.38 -5.68
CA PRO A 384 -12.72 -15.35 -6.61
C PRO A 384 -13.42 -14.65 -7.78
N GLU A 385 -13.64 -15.40 -8.87
CA GLU A 385 -14.38 -14.90 -10.04
C GLU A 385 -15.77 -14.37 -9.65
N GLY A 386 -16.15 -13.20 -10.17
CA GLY A 386 -17.40 -12.52 -9.84
C GLY A 386 -17.36 -11.65 -8.59
N VAL A 387 -16.16 -11.43 -8.02
CA VAL A 387 -15.91 -10.48 -6.93
C VAL A 387 -14.97 -9.38 -7.43
N ASP A 388 -15.36 -8.12 -7.24
CA ASP A 388 -14.54 -6.95 -7.52
C ASP A 388 -14.41 -6.06 -6.27
N CYS A 389 -13.42 -5.17 -6.23
CA CYS A 389 -13.12 -4.36 -5.05
C CYS A 389 -12.97 -2.87 -5.40
N VAL A 390 -13.78 -2.03 -4.77
CA VAL A 390 -13.58 -0.57 -4.74
C VAL A 390 -12.65 -0.25 -3.57
N THR A 391 -11.53 0.40 -3.87
CA THR A 391 -10.53 0.74 -2.87
C THR A 391 -10.73 2.14 -2.31
N LEU A 392 -10.69 2.26 -0.98
CA LEU A 392 -10.75 3.51 -0.24
C LEU A 392 -9.35 3.97 0.19
N PRO A 393 -9.08 5.29 0.22
CA PRO A 393 -7.90 5.83 0.88
C PRO A 393 -7.84 5.41 2.36
N ALA A 394 -6.63 5.13 2.83
CA ALA A 394 -6.43 4.49 4.12
C ALA A 394 -6.46 5.47 5.31
N LEU A 395 -7.15 5.09 6.39
CA LEU A 395 -7.19 5.77 7.67
C LEU A 395 -6.41 5.00 8.75
N ARG A 396 -5.95 5.73 9.76
CA ARG A 396 -5.43 5.21 11.03
C ARG A 396 -6.25 5.80 12.15
N ARG A 397 -6.57 4.97 13.14
CA ARG A 397 -7.13 5.41 14.42
C ARG A 397 -5.98 5.52 15.42
N GLU A 398 -5.84 6.67 16.05
CA GLU A 398 -4.84 6.90 17.10
C GLU A 398 -5.36 6.40 18.46
N ALA A 399 -4.47 6.33 19.45
CA ALA A 399 -4.79 5.87 20.80
C ALA A 399 -5.79 6.77 21.54
N ASP A 400 -5.84 8.07 21.21
CA ASP A 400 -6.80 9.03 21.73
C ASP A 400 -8.19 8.96 21.04
N GLY A 401 -8.33 8.07 20.04
CA GLY A 401 -9.54 7.88 19.27
C GLY A 401 -9.67 8.77 18.03
N ALA A 402 -8.72 9.68 17.77
CA ALA A 402 -8.71 10.52 16.57
C ALA A 402 -8.45 9.68 15.30
N TYR A 403 -8.96 10.18 14.17
CA TYR A 403 -8.71 9.60 12.85
C TYR A 403 -7.71 10.45 12.09
N ASN A 404 -6.72 9.81 11.46
CA ASN A 404 -5.76 10.47 10.60
C ASN A 404 -5.58 9.70 9.29
N PRO A 405 -5.28 10.37 8.17
CA PRO A 405 -4.82 9.68 6.97
C PRO A 405 -3.59 8.82 7.27
N ARG A 406 -3.60 7.57 6.81
CA ARG A 406 -2.47 6.66 7.03
C ARG A 406 -1.26 7.00 6.15
N PHE A 407 -1.52 7.42 4.92
CA PHE A 407 -0.47 7.66 3.91
C PHE A 407 -0.46 9.08 3.36
N LEU A 408 -1.61 9.75 3.33
CA LEU A 408 -1.76 11.11 2.80
C LEU A 408 -1.60 12.13 3.94
N LEU A 409 -0.38 12.23 4.49
CA LEU A 409 -0.10 13.03 5.69
C LEU A 409 -0.36 14.54 5.50
N ASP A 410 -0.40 15.01 4.26
CA ASP A 410 -0.66 16.41 3.89
C ASP A 410 -2.15 16.71 3.62
N VAL A 411 -3.04 15.72 3.81
CA VAL A 411 -4.49 15.86 3.61
C VAL A 411 -5.16 15.88 4.98
N SER A 412 -6.21 16.69 5.16
CA SER A 412 -6.98 16.66 6.42
C SER A 412 -7.76 15.35 6.58
N ASP A 413 -8.00 14.92 7.81
CA ASP A 413 -8.87 13.79 8.11
C ASP A 413 -10.29 14.02 7.58
N GLN A 414 -10.81 15.25 7.71
CA GLN A 414 -12.13 15.65 7.20
C GLN A 414 -12.26 15.50 5.69
N ASP A 415 -11.26 15.96 4.92
CA ASP A 415 -11.27 15.84 3.46
C ASP A 415 -11.20 14.38 3.02
N LEU A 416 -10.40 13.56 3.73
CA LEU A 416 -10.30 12.14 3.43
C LEU A 416 -11.60 11.39 3.72
N ILE A 417 -12.25 11.69 4.84
CA ILE A 417 -13.57 11.12 5.21
C ILE A 417 -14.63 11.57 4.19
N ALA A 418 -14.61 12.83 3.75
CA ALA A 418 -15.52 13.32 2.72
C ALA A 418 -15.31 12.62 1.37
N LEU A 419 -14.06 12.38 0.97
CA LEU A 419 -13.72 11.62 -0.23
C LEU A 419 -14.23 10.17 -0.12
N ARG A 420 -13.94 9.49 1.00
CA ARG A 420 -14.43 8.12 1.26
C ARG A 420 -15.95 8.05 1.19
N THR A 421 -16.65 8.95 1.87
CA THR A 421 -18.12 9.06 1.84
C THR A 421 -18.66 9.16 0.41
N ARG A 422 -18.06 10.00 -0.45
CA ARG A 422 -18.48 10.16 -1.85
C ARG A 422 -18.21 8.92 -2.68
N VAL A 423 -17.07 8.26 -2.49
CA VAL A 423 -16.71 7.02 -3.20
C VAL A 423 -17.67 5.90 -2.82
N VAL A 424 -17.88 5.67 -1.52
CA VAL A 424 -18.78 4.62 -1.01
C VAL A 424 -20.20 4.82 -1.54
N ARG A 425 -20.73 6.04 -1.41
CA ARG A 425 -22.08 6.37 -1.89
C ARG A 425 -22.22 6.13 -3.39
N SER A 426 -21.28 6.65 -4.19
CA SER A 426 -21.35 6.54 -5.66
C SER A 426 -21.23 5.08 -6.10
N ALA A 427 -20.33 4.30 -5.47
CA ALA A 427 -20.17 2.89 -5.73
C ALA A 427 -21.47 2.12 -5.46
N ILE A 428 -22.09 2.34 -4.29
CA ILE A 428 -23.35 1.68 -3.91
C ILE A 428 -24.51 2.11 -4.82
N GLU A 429 -24.62 3.39 -5.18
CA GLU A 429 -25.69 3.90 -6.03
C GLU A 429 -25.64 3.36 -7.46
N VAL A 430 -24.44 3.24 -8.03
CA VAL A 430 -24.23 2.69 -9.38
C VAL A 430 -24.31 1.17 -9.36
N PHE A 431 -23.80 0.54 -8.29
CA PHE A 431 -23.85 -0.90 -8.13
C PHE A 431 -25.24 -1.40 -7.73
N ASP A 432 -26.14 -0.56 -7.22
CA ASP A 432 -27.55 -0.89 -6.92
C ASP A 432 -27.72 -2.31 -6.32
N PRO A 433 -27.13 -2.58 -5.13
CA PRO A 433 -27.10 -3.92 -4.57
C PRO A 433 -28.48 -4.36 -4.09
N ASP A 434 -28.78 -5.66 -4.22
CA ASP A 434 -29.92 -6.29 -3.55
C ASP A 434 -29.65 -6.42 -2.04
N VAL A 435 -28.39 -6.63 -1.64
CA VAL A 435 -27.96 -6.75 -0.25
C VAL A 435 -26.67 -5.95 0.02
N LEU A 436 -26.65 -5.16 1.09
CA LEU A 436 -25.47 -4.50 1.62
C LEU A 436 -25.08 -5.16 2.95
N VAL A 437 -23.87 -5.72 3.04
CA VAL A 437 -23.27 -6.25 4.27
C VAL A 437 -22.25 -5.25 4.80
N VAL A 438 -22.37 -4.81 6.05
CA VAL A 438 -21.48 -3.85 6.70
C VAL A 438 -20.70 -4.53 7.83
N ASP A 439 -19.37 -4.45 7.82
CA ASP A 439 -18.47 -5.01 8.85
C ASP A 439 -17.58 -3.90 9.47
N TYR A 440 -17.76 -3.48 10.71
CA TYR A 440 -18.75 -3.85 11.75
C TYR A 440 -19.39 -2.63 12.42
N LEU A 441 -18.99 -1.41 12.03
CA LEU A 441 -19.57 -0.18 12.56
C LEU A 441 -20.86 0.16 11.79
N PRO A 442 -22.03 0.31 12.46
CA PRO A 442 -23.31 0.51 11.78
C PRO A 442 -23.36 1.72 10.84
N LEU A 443 -22.62 2.78 11.13
CA LEU A 443 -22.57 4.00 10.30
C LEU A 443 -21.25 4.14 9.53
N GLY A 444 -20.38 3.13 9.55
CA GLY A 444 -19.02 3.21 9.01
C GLY A 444 -18.10 4.12 9.82
N VAL A 445 -16.85 4.26 9.38
CA VAL A 445 -15.87 5.15 10.03
C VAL A 445 -16.37 6.59 9.95
N ALA A 446 -16.38 7.28 11.10
CA ALA A 446 -16.81 8.67 11.20
C ALA A 446 -18.19 8.96 10.56
N GLY A 447 -19.08 7.97 10.50
CA GLY A 447 -20.43 8.14 9.94
C GLY A 447 -20.51 8.16 8.41
N GLU A 448 -19.46 7.73 7.69
CA GLU A 448 -19.39 7.80 6.22
C GLU A 448 -20.50 7.03 5.47
N LEU A 449 -21.19 6.10 6.14
CA LEU A 449 -22.32 5.35 5.56
C LEU A 449 -23.68 6.00 5.81
N ALA A 450 -23.81 6.96 6.73
CA ALA A 450 -25.12 7.47 7.18
C ALA A 450 -26.03 7.89 6.02
N THR A 451 -25.54 8.79 5.16
CA THR A 451 -26.30 9.28 3.99
C THR A 451 -26.58 8.19 2.95
N THR A 452 -25.74 7.17 2.88
CA THR A 452 -25.95 6.05 1.95
C THR A 452 -27.06 5.14 2.46
N LEU A 453 -27.05 4.81 3.76
CA LEU A 453 -28.08 3.99 4.41
C LEU A 453 -29.46 4.67 4.37
N GLU A 454 -29.53 5.97 4.62
CA GLU A 454 -30.77 6.76 4.49
C GLU A 454 -31.37 6.65 3.08
N ARG A 455 -30.54 6.75 2.04
CA ARG A 455 -30.97 6.63 0.64
C ARG A 455 -31.43 5.23 0.30
N LEU A 456 -30.70 4.20 0.73
CA LEU A 456 -31.09 2.81 0.52
C LEU A 456 -32.43 2.51 1.20
N ARG A 457 -32.61 3.00 2.43
CA ARG A 457 -33.85 2.86 3.18
C ARG A 457 -35.03 3.56 2.47
N ALA A 458 -34.82 4.76 1.95
CA ALA A 458 -35.83 5.49 1.20
C ALA A 458 -36.23 4.80 -0.12
N ARG A 459 -35.29 4.10 -0.79
CA ARG A 459 -35.58 3.29 -1.98
C ARG A 459 -36.33 2.00 -1.63
N GLY A 460 -36.01 1.38 -0.50
CA GLY A 460 -36.69 0.18 0.01
C GLY A 460 -36.42 -1.11 -0.77
N THR A 461 -35.44 -1.10 -1.70
CA THR A 461 -35.11 -2.25 -2.56
C THR A 461 -33.93 -3.07 -2.06
N THR A 462 -33.02 -2.47 -1.29
CA THR A 462 -31.80 -3.10 -0.78
C THR A 462 -32.02 -3.57 0.65
N ARG A 463 -31.58 -4.79 0.97
CA ARG A 463 -31.54 -5.31 2.34
C ARG A 463 -30.19 -5.02 2.98
N CYS A 464 -30.18 -4.51 4.20
CA CYS A 464 -28.95 -4.17 4.91
C CYS A 464 -28.68 -5.17 6.04
N VAL A 465 -27.45 -5.66 6.11
CA VAL A 465 -27.00 -6.64 7.10
C VAL A 465 -25.78 -6.08 7.84
N LEU A 466 -25.81 -6.14 9.17
CA LEU A 466 -24.65 -5.80 9.99
C LEU A 466 -23.92 -7.07 10.38
N GLY A 467 -22.65 -7.19 10.01
CA GLY A 467 -21.78 -8.30 10.38
C GLY A 467 -20.96 -7.99 11.63
N LEU A 468 -21.10 -8.80 12.67
CA LEU A 468 -20.44 -8.62 13.96
C LEU A 468 -19.64 -9.86 14.36
N ARG A 469 -18.53 -9.63 15.07
CA ARG A 469 -17.89 -10.68 15.87
C ARG A 469 -18.73 -10.95 17.11
N GLU A 470 -18.49 -12.09 17.75
CA GLU A 470 -19.11 -12.44 19.02
C GLU A 470 -18.62 -11.52 20.15
N VAL A 471 -17.30 -11.39 20.35
CA VAL A 471 -16.76 -10.43 21.32
C VAL A 471 -16.33 -9.17 20.58
N LEU A 472 -17.02 -8.06 20.87
CA LEU A 472 -16.70 -6.74 20.34
C LEU A 472 -15.70 -6.04 21.27
N TYR A 473 -16.09 -5.86 22.54
CA TYR A 473 -15.34 -5.25 23.64
C TYR A 473 -15.86 -5.80 24.98
N ASP A 474 -15.38 -5.28 26.12
CA ASP A 474 -16.02 -5.51 27.42
C ASP A 474 -17.42 -4.90 27.49
N THR A 475 -18.23 -5.41 28.41
CA THR A 475 -19.64 -5.03 28.55
C THR A 475 -19.83 -3.54 28.84
N GLU A 476 -18.95 -2.91 29.62
CA GLU A 476 -19.07 -1.49 29.95
C GLU A 476 -18.75 -0.63 28.71
N THR A 477 -17.68 -0.94 27.99
CA THR A 477 -17.32 -0.27 26.75
C THR A 477 -18.38 -0.47 25.68
N VAL A 478 -18.89 -1.67 25.46
CA VAL A 478 -20.01 -1.86 24.50
C VAL A 478 -21.21 -1.06 24.96
N ARG A 479 -21.62 -1.13 26.23
CA ARG A 479 -22.72 -0.30 26.72
C ARG A 479 -22.47 1.19 26.53
N ARG A 480 -21.25 1.70 26.72
CA ARG A 480 -20.95 3.12 26.53
C ARG A 480 -20.88 3.54 25.06
N THR A 481 -20.24 2.74 24.22
CA THR A 481 -19.93 3.08 22.81
C THR A 481 -21.07 2.68 21.87
N TRP A 482 -21.82 1.62 22.19
CA TRP A 482 -23.04 1.24 21.48
C TRP A 482 -24.29 1.90 22.05
N ALA A 483 -24.37 2.26 23.34
CA ALA A 483 -25.50 3.08 23.82
C ALA A 483 -25.36 4.57 23.48
N ASP A 484 -24.37 4.95 22.67
CA ASP A 484 -24.55 6.14 21.84
C ASP A 484 -25.78 5.89 20.95
N ARG A 485 -26.86 6.65 21.21
CA ARG A 485 -28.18 6.48 20.57
C ARG A 485 -28.06 6.24 19.07
N ALA A 486 -27.12 6.95 18.43
CA ALA A 486 -26.90 6.88 16.99
C ALA A 486 -26.62 5.46 16.45
N ASN A 487 -25.82 4.63 17.14
CA ASN A 487 -25.49 3.29 16.64
C ASN A 487 -26.66 2.31 16.78
N MET A 488 -27.34 2.32 17.93
CA MET A 488 -28.52 1.47 18.15
C MET A 488 -29.70 1.90 17.30
N ASP A 489 -29.92 3.21 17.15
CA ASP A 489 -30.94 3.75 16.26
C ASP A 489 -30.61 3.40 14.81
N ALA A 490 -29.35 3.48 14.38
CA ALA A 490 -28.95 3.01 13.05
C ALA A 490 -29.25 1.52 12.83
N ILE A 491 -28.95 0.65 13.80
CA ILE A 491 -29.27 -0.78 13.72
C ILE A 491 -30.78 -1.00 13.63
N ARG A 492 -31.56 -0.25 14.40
CA ARG A 492 -33.03 -0.31 14.39
C ARG A 492 -33.60 0.14 13.05
N ASP A 493 -33.09 1.23 12.50
CA ASP A 493 -33.75 1.95 11.40
C ASP A 493 -33.26 1.50 10.03
N PHE A 494 -31.98 1.12 9.90
CA PHE A 494 -31.36 0.84 8.61
C PHE A 494 -31.09 -0.64 8.34
N TYR A 495 -30.95 -1.48 9.36
CA TYR A 495 -30.55 -2.88 9.18
C TYR A 495 -31.73 -3.85 9.28
N ASP A 496 -31.81 -4.81 8.36
CA ASP A 496 -32.80 -5.89 8.35
C ASP A 496 -32.36 -7.09 9.19
N ALA A 497 -31.05 -7.34 9.28
CA ALA A 497 -30.48 -8.45 10.06
C ALA A 497 -29.12 -8.10 10.65
N VAL A 498 -28.75 -8.78 11.72
CA VAL A 498 -27.42 -8.72 12.35
C VAL A 498 -26.82 -10.12 12.36
N TRP A 499 -25.81 -10.35 11.53
CA TRP A 499 -25.10 -11.62 11.47
C TRP A 499 -23.96 -11.64 12.49
N ILE A 500 -24.04 -12.56 13.45
CA ILE A 500 -23.03 -12.76 14.48
C ILE A 500 -22.16 -13.94 14.07
N TYR A 501 -20.88 -13.65 13.80
CA TYR A 501 -19.88 -14.64 13.40
C TYR A 501 -19.33 -15.38 14.62
N GLY A 502 -20.18 -16.13 15.31
CA GLY A 502 -19.76 -16.94 16.45
C GLY A 502 -20.90 -17.81 16.97
N ASP A 503 -20.60 -18.54 18.02
CA ASP A 503 -21.52 -19.45 18.70
C ASP A 503 -21.92 -18.87 20.07
N PRO A 504 -23.23 -18.75 20.40
CA PRO A 504 -23.69 -18.26 21.70
C PRO A 504 -23.23 -19.13 22.89
N ALA A 505 -22.84 -20.40 22.67
CA ALA A 505 -22.22 -21.24 23.69
C ALA A 505 -20.84 -20.72 24.14
N VAL A 506 -20.13 -20.01 23.25
CA VAL A 506 -18.86 -19.32 23.60
C VAL A 506 -19.14 -17.95 24.20
N PHE A 507 -19.91 -17.13 23.48
CA PHE A 507 -20.27 -15.79 23.93
C PHE A 507 -21.55 -15.34 23.23
N ASP A 508 -22.55 -14.93 24.02
CA ASP A 508 -23.85 -14.48 23.54
C ASP A 508 -23.95 -12.94 23.65
N PRO A 509 -23.69 -12.18 22.55
CA PRO A 509 -23.63 -10.72 22.61
C PRO A 509 -24.99 -10.10 22.96
N VAL A 510 -26.09 -10.74 22.56
CA VAL A 510 -27.44 -10.26 22.85
C VAL A 510 -27.67 -10.26 24.36
N ARG A 511 -27.34 -11.38 25.02
CA ARG A 511 -27.48 -11.52 26.48
C ARG A 511 -26.43 -10.75 27.27
N GLU A 512 -25.16 -10.89 26.91
CA GLU A 512 -24.01 -10.33 27.64
C GLU A 512 -24.00 -8.80 27.62
N TYR A 513 -24.34 -8.19 26.46
CA TYR A 513 -24.41 -6.74 26.35
C TYR A 513 -25.77 -6.17 26.75
N GLY A 514 -26.82 -7.00 26.83
CA GLY A 514 -28.18 -6.58 27.16
C GLY A 514 -28.80 -5.77 26.02
N LEU A 515 -28.67 -6.26 24.78
CA LEU A 515 -29.25 -5.62 23.61
C LEU A 515 -30.77 -5.69 23.69
N GLY A 516 -31.45 -4.61 23.28
CA GLY A 516 -32.92 -4.54 23.30
C GLY A 516 -33.59 -5.58 22.38
N ASP A 517 -34.85 -5.90 22.67
CA ASP A 517 -35.65 -6.91 21.95
C ASP A 517 -35.71 -6.66 20.44
N ASP A 518 -35.65 -5.39 20.04
CA ASP A 518 -35.65 -4.92 18.65
C ASP A 518 -34.38 -5.35 17.89
N VAL A 519 -33.21 -5.24 18.52
CA VAL A 519 -31.93 -5.71 17.95
C VAL A 519 -31.80 -7.21 18.08
N ALA A 520 -32.23 -7.78 19.22
CA ALA A 520 -32.25 -9.23 19.44
C ALA A 520 -33.06 -9.97 18.37
N ALA A 521 -34.22 -9.42 17.96
CA ALA A 521 -35.06 -10.01 16.91
C ALA A 521 -34.36 -10.08 15.53
N LYS A 522 -33.37 -9.21 15.29
CA LYS A 522 -32.57 -9.17 14.05
C LYS A 522 -31.31 -10.04 14.11
N ALA A 523 -30.89 -10.45 15.30
CA ALA A 523 -29.67 -11.23 15.51
C ALA A 523 -29.79 -12.64 14.91
N ARG A 524 -28.78 -13.06 14.15
CA ARG A 524 -28.63 -14.40 13.57
C ARG A 524 -27.22 -14.88 13.83
N TYR A 525 -27.08 -15.87 14.71
CA TYR A 525 -25.82 -16.56 14.93
C TYR A 525 -25.50 -17.42 13.72
N THR A 526 -24.32 -17.21 13.13
CA THR A 526 -23.87 -17.97 11.97
C THR A 526 -23.03 -19.19 12.38
N GLY A 527 -22.43 -19.17 13.57
CA GLY A 527 -21.28 -20.00 13.92
C GLY A 527 -19.97 -19.28 13.60
N TYR A 528 -18.85 -19.82 14.07
CA TYR A 528 -17.53 -19.36 13.63
C TYR A 528 -17.30 -19.69 12.16
N LEU A 529 -16.43 -18.93 11.51
CA LEU A 529 -16.13 -19.12 10.09
C LEU A 529 -15.07 -20.22 9.94
N ASP A 530 -15.48 -21.40 9.46
CA ASP A 530 -14.54 -22.48 9.11
C ASP A 530 -13.53 -22.02 8.05
N GLN A 531 -12.26 -22.11 8.35
CA GLN A 531 -11.19 -21.61 7.50
C GLN A 531 -10.62 -22.67 6.54
N ARG A 532 -11.01 -23.95 6.67
CA ARG A 532 -10.51 -25.04 5.82
C ARG A 532 -10.76 -24.84 4.32
N PRO A 533 -11.90 -24.27 3.86
CA PRO A 533 -12.09 -24.00 2.43
C PRO A 533 -11.03 -23.08 1.81
N ARG A 534 -10.29 -22.30 2.63
CA ARG A 534 -9.18 -21.47 2.14
C ARG A 534 -7.97 -22.28 1.71
N LEU A 535 -7.84 -23.56 2.09
CA LEU A 535 -6.73 -24.42 1.67
C LEU A 535 -6.72 -24.62 0.16
N ASP A 536 -7.89 -24.80 -0.45
CA ASP A 536 -8.03 -24.96 -1.90
C ASP A 536 -7.56 -23.70 -2.65
N LEU A 537 -7.86 -22.52 -2.09
CA LEU A 537 -7.39 -21.24 -2.61
C LEU A 537 -5.86 -21.07 -2.46
N ALA A 538 -5.31 -21.53 -1.33
CA ALA A 538 -3.89 -21.50 -1.04
C ALA A 538 -3.09 -22.54 -1.86
N ALA A 539 -3.72 -23.61 -2.35
CA ALA A 539 -3.10 -24.64 -3.18
C ALA A 539 -2.56 -24.06 -4.51
N ALA A 540 -3.25 -23.08 -5.08
CA ALA A 540 -2.84 -22.39 -6.31
C ALA A 540 -1.61 -21.47 -6.13
N HIS A 541 -1.28 -21.06 -4.90
CA HIS A 541 -0.20 -20.12 -4.58
C HIS A 541 0.59 -20.60 -3.36
N ALA A 542 1.29 -21.73 -3.47
CA ALA A 542 2.13 -22.22 -2.37
C ALA A 542 3.29 -21.25 -2.11
N ASP A 543 3.33 -20.67 -0.91
CA ASP A 543 4.47 -19.89 -0.46
C ASP A 543 5.71 -20.81 -0.34
N PRO A 544 6.81 -20.55 -1.08
CA PRO A 544 8.04 -21.33 -1.00
C PRO A 544 8.61 -21.45 0.42
N LEU A 545 8.31 -20.47 1.30
CA LEU A 545 8.77 -20.47 2.69
C LEU A 545 8.05 -21.52 3.55
N VAL A 546 6.78 -21.82 3.24
CA VAL A 546 6.01 -22.85 3.95
C VAL A 546 6.42 -24.25 3.50
N THR A 547 6.80 -24.40 2.23
CA THR A 547 7.24 -25.69 1.65
C THR A 547 8.70 -26.04 1.95
N SER A 548 9.51 -25.08 2.42
CA SER A 548 10.91 -25.28 2.82
C SER A 548 11.11 -25.49 4.32
N LEU A 549 10.03 -25.61 5.09
CA LEU A 549 10.11 -25.91 6.52
C LEU A 549 10.70 -27.32 6.73
N PRO A 550 11.64 -27.47 7.69
CA PRO A 550 12.25 -28.77 7.96
C PRO A 550 11.20 -29.80 8.38
N PRO A 551 11.43 -31.09 8.08
CA PRO A 551 10.59 -32.16 8.59
C PRO A 551 10.68 -32.21 10.12
N GLY A 552 9.58 -32.57 10.79
CA GLY A 552 9.47 -32.59 12.25
C GLY A 552 8.23 -31.89 12.78
N GLU A 553 8.21 -31.68 14.09
CA GLU A 553 7.14 -30.94 14.79
C GLU A 553 7.35 -29.43 14.64
N ILE A 554 6.27 -28.68 14.54
CA ILE A 554 6.29 -27.23 14.37
C ILE A 554 5.50 -26.56 15.50
N ALA A 555 6.19 -25.67 16.23
CA ALA A 555 5.56 -24.66 17.06
C ALA A 555 5.45 -23.37 16.27
N LEU A 556 4.22 -22.95 15.97
CA LEU A 556 3.93 -21.74 15.24
C LEU A 556 3.52 -20.63 16.19
N CYS A 557 4.23 -19.51 16.18
CA CYS A 557 3.86 -18.30 16.89
C CYS A 557 3.30 -17.24 15.92
N LEU A 558 2.07 -16.76 16.18
CA LEU A 558 1.38 -15.75 15.38
C LEU A 558 1.04 -14.52 16.23
N VAL A 559 1.66 -13.38 15.92
CA VAL A 559 1.39 -12.11 16.63
C VAL A 559 0.40 -11.19 15.88
N GLY A 560 -0.37 -11.75 14.95
CA GLY A 560 -1.42 -11.04 14.21
C GLY A 560 -0.86 -9.92 13.32
N GLY A 561 -1.34 -8.69 13.53
CA GLY A 561 -0.88 -7.51 12.79
C GLY A 561 0.55 -7.10 13.14
N GLY A 562 1.02 -7.45 14.35
CA GLY A 562 2.38 -7.17 14.82
C GLY A 562 2.56 -5.88 15.62
N HIS A 563 1.55 -5.00 15.69
CA HIS A 563 1.66 -3.69 16.35
C HIS A 563 1.95 -3.79 17.87
N ASP A 564 1.39 -4.80 18.52
CA ASP A 564 1.46 -5.07 19.97
C ASP A 564 2.06 -6.47 20.26
N GLY A 565 2.72 -7.06 19.25
CA GLY A 565 3.18 -8.45 19.27
C GLY A 565 4.59 -8.69 19.81
N GLU A 566 5.32 -7.63 20.13
CA GLU A 566 6.76 -7.68 20.45
C GLU A 566 7.06 -8.61 21.64
N ALA A 567 6.37 -8.44 22.76
CA ALA A 567 6.64 -9.22 23.97
C ALA A 567 6.48 -10.73 23.73
N LEU A 568 5.42 -11.12 23.00
CA LEU A 568 5.18 -12.53 22.64
C LEU A 568 6.24 -13.05 21.66
N ALA A 569 6.64 -12.24 20.68
CA ALA A 569 7.68 -12.60 19.73
C ALA A 569 9.05 -12.83 20.42
N GLU A 570 9.45 -11.92 21.31
CA GLU A 570 10.71 -12.03 22.05
C GLU A 570 10.71 -13.22 23.02
N ALA A 571 9.63 -13.40 23.80
CA ALA A 571 9.49 -14.56 24.70
C ALA A 571 9.54 -15.89 23.94
N PHE A 572 8.86 -15.97 22.79
CA PHE A 572 8.88 -17.17 21.95
C PHE A 572 10.28 -17.48 21.42
N LEU A 573 11.03 -16.49 20.95
CA LEU A 573 12.40 -16.69 20.47
C LEU A 573 13.37 -17.14 21.57
N GLN A 574 13.11 -16.77 22.82
CA GLN A 574 13.91 -17.14 23.99
C GLN A 574 13.55 -18.52 24.57
N THR A 575 12.44 -19.11 24.15
CA THR A 575 11.89 -20.39 24.66
C THR A 575 12.77 -21.59 24.31
N GLU A 576 12.96 -22.55 25.21
CA GLU A 576 13.63 -23.81 24.87
C GLU A 576 12.67 -24.76 24.15
N LEU A 577 13.02 -25.15 22.91
CA LEU A 577 12.19 -26.03 22.09
C LEU A 577 12.54 -27.52 22.33
N PRO A 578 11.54 -28.43 22.44
CA PRO A 578 11.74 -29.89 22.52
C PRO A 578 12.61 -30.45 21.38
N ARG A 579 13.38 -31.54 21.59
CA ARG A 579 14.55 -31.92 20.75
C ARG A 579 14.35 -32.00 19.22
N ASP A 580 13.12 -32.17 18.71
CA ASP A 580 12.83 -32.29 17.27
C ASP A 580 11.82 -31.26 16.73
N MET A 581 11.59 -30.18 17.50
CA MET A 581 10.62 -29.14 17.15
C MET A 581 11.29 -27.95 16.42
N THR A 582 10.60 -27.36 15.46
CA THR A 582 11.03 -26.10 14.81
C THR A 582 10.08 -24.99 15.23
N GLY A 583 10.65 -23.86 15.68
CA GLY A 583 9.88 -22.66 16.00
C GLY A 583 9.70 -21.82 14.75
N VAL A 584 8.46 -21.46 14.41
CA VAL A 584 8.17 -20.53 13.32
C VAL A 584 7.43 -19.34 13.90
N LEU A 585 8.00 -18.15 13.79
CA LEU A 585 7.39 -16.90 14.24
C LEU A 585 6.94 -16.09 13.03
N VAL A 586 5.67 -15.67 13.01
CA VAL A 586 5.15 -14.72 12.02
C VAL A 586 4.92 -13.38 12.70
N THR A 587 5.73 -12.37 12.38
CA THR A 587 5.73 -11.06 13.09
C THR A 587 4.57 -10.15 12.70
N GLY A 588 3.98 -10.37 11.52
CA GLY A 588 2.96 -9.50 10.97
C GLY A 588 3.54 -8.24 10.29
N PRO A 589 2.79 -7.65 9.35
CA PRO A 589 3.30 -6.59 8.48
C PRO A 589 3.40 -5.23 9.19
N LEU A 590 2.67 -5.04 10.29
CA LEU A 590 2.59 -3.77 11.02
C LEU A 590 3.52 -3.71 12.24
N MET A 591 4.32 -4.75 12.50
CA MET A 591 5.34 -4.68 13.55
C MET A 591 6.33 -3.53 13.25
N PRO A 592 6.51 -2.56 14.16
CA PRO A 592 7.51 -1.50 14.05
C PRO A 592 8.88 -2.04 13.64
N TRP A 593 9.56 -1.31 12.75
CA TRP A 593 10.85 -1.74 12.18
C TRP A 593 11.89 -2.08 13.27
N GLU A 594 12.01 -1.22 14.29
CA GLU A 594 12.99 -1.40 15.37
C GLU A 594 12.75 -2.68 16.19
N GLN A 595 11.48 -3.01 16.44
CA GLN A 595 11.09 -4.25 17.12
C GLN A 595 11.36 -5.46 16.22
N ARG A 596 11.02 -5.35 14.93
CA ARG A 596 11.24 -6.42 13.96
C ARG A 596 12.72 -6.75 13.76
N GLN A 597 13.59 -5.74 13.76
CA GLN A 597 15.04 -5.96 13.70
C GLN A 597 15.54 -6.71 14.93
N ARG A 598 15.10 -6.34 16.14
CA ARG A 598 15.46 -7.07 17.37
C ARG A 598 15.04 -8.54 17.34
N VAL A 599 13.82 -8.81 16.88
CA VAL A 599 13.32 -10.18 16.67
C VAL A 599 14.18 -10.94 15.65
N ARG A 600 14.53 -10.32 14.52
CA ARG A 600 15.38 -10.93 13.49
C ARG A 600 16.80 -11.23 14.00
N ASP A 601 17.42 -10.27 14.68
CA ASP A 601 18.76 -10.42 15.25
C ASP A 601 18.80 -11.52 16.31
N GLY A 602 17.77 -11.59 17.17
CA GLY A 602 17.62 -12.67 18.15
C GLY A 602 17.49 -14.05 17.52
N ALA A 603 16.83 -14.14 16.36
CA ALA A 603 16.67 -15.41 15.63
C ALA A 603 17.94 -15.88 14.91
N GLN A 604 18.86 -14.98 14.51
CA GLN A 604 20.10 -15.36 13.83
C GLN A 604 20.98 -16.31 14.67
N GLN A 605 20.90 -16.19 15.99
CA GLN A 605 21.65 -17.04 16.92
C GLN A 605 20.94 -18.37 17.23
N ARG A 606 19.78 -18.62 16.60
CA ARG A 606 18.84 -19.69 16.98
C ARG A 606 18.41 -20.47 15.73
N PRO A 607 19.23 -21.42 15.22
CA PRO A 607 19.02 -22.06 13.92
C PRO A 607 17.73 -22.88 13.80
N ARG A 608 17.11 -23.24 14.93
CA ARG A 608 15.82 -23.95 15.02
C ARG A 608 14.60 -23.02 14.96
N PHE A 609 14.82 -21.70 14.91
CA PHE A 609 13.77 -20.72 14.74
C PHE A 609 13.79 -20.14 13.33
N ARG A 610 12.61 -19.94 12.77
CA ARG A 610 12.38 -19.23 11.50
C ARG A 610 11.48 -18.04 11.77
N VAL A 611 11.91 -16.86 11.38
CA VAL A 611 11.12 -15.63 11.48
C VAL A 611 10.64 -15.25 10.10
N LEU A 612 9.33 -15.10 9.97
CA LEU A 612 8.64 -14.69 8.76
C LEU A 612 7.98 -13.34 9.03
N ASP A 613 8.28 -12.35 8.20
CA ASP A 613 7.73 -11.00 8.38
C ASP A 613 6.23 -10.95 8.10
N PHE A 614 5.83 -11.56 6.99
CA PHE A 614 4.46 -11.58 6.53
C PHE A 614 4.22 -12.84 5.71
N VAL A 615 3.10 -13.51 5.99
CA VAL A 615 2.60 -14.63 5.20
C VAL A 615 1.25 -14.21 4.65
N ALA A 616 1.14 -14.10 3.33
CA ALA A 616 -0.09 -13.67 2.66
C ALA A 616 -1.24 -14.66 2.90
N GLU A 617 -0.93 -15.96 3.05
CA GLU A 617 -1.91 -16.98 3.39
C GLU A 617 -1.34 -17.96 4.44
N PRO A 618 -1.51 -17.68 5.74
CA PRO A 618 -0.93 -18.51 6.81
C PRO A 618 -1.64 -19.85 7.01
N ILE A 619 -2.75 -20.13 6.30
CA ILE A 619 -3.60 -21.28 6.61
C ILE A 619 -2.87 -22.63 6.50
N LYS A 620 -1.98 -22.78 5.51
CA LYS A 620 -1.14 -23.99 5.35
C LYS A 620 -0.13 -24.15 6.47
N LEU A 621 0.39 -23.04 6.99
CA LEU A 621 1.33 -23.04 8.09
C LEU A 621 0.63 -23.46 9.39
N ILE A 622 -0.59 -22.99 9.61
CA ILE A 622 -1.44 -23.39 10.74
C ILE A 622 -1.83 -24.86 10.63
N GLU A 623 -2.28 -25.31 9.45
CA GLU A 623 -2.59 -26.72 9.19
C GLU A 623 -1.38 -27.62 9.48
N ARG A 624 -0.17 -27.21 9.10
CA ARG A 624 1.05 -27.99 9.32
C ARG A 624 1.56 -27.94 10.76
N ALA A 625 1.22 -26.91 11.53
CA ALA A 625 1.69 -26.72 12.90
C ALA A 625 1.11 -27.75 13.88
N ASP A 626 1.95 -28.25 14.78
CA ASP A 626 1.58 -29.21 15.83
C ASP A 626 1.17 -28.47 17.12
N ARG A 627 1.74 -27.28 17.33
CA ARG A 627 1.40 -26.35 18.41
C ARG A 627 1.27 -24.94 17.85
N VAL A 628 0.27 -24.19 18.33
CA VAL A 628 0.08 -22.78 17.94
C VAL A 628 0.11 -21.89 19.17
N ILE A 629 0.95 -20.86 19.16
CA ILE A 629 0.97 -19.81 20.18
C ILE A 629 0.52 -18.53 19.49
N ALA A 630 -0.50 -17.84 20.01
CA ALA A 630 -1.04 -16.67 19.32
C ALA A 630 -1.64 -15.63 20.27
N MET A 631 -1.79 -14.39 19.79
CA MET A 631 -2.50 -13.35 20.55
C MET A 631 -4.03 -13.59 20.63
N GLY A 632 -4.61 -14.46 19.81
CA GLY A 632 -6.04 -14.80 19.93
C GLY A 632 -7.00 -13.74 19.40
N GLY A 633 -6.61 -13.00 18.36
CA GLY A 633 -7.56 -12.23 17.55
C GLY A 633 -8.59 -13.15 16.88
N TYR A 634 -9.80 -12.64 16.64
CA TYR A 634 -10.93 -13.43 16.12
C TYR A 634 -10.58 -14.37 14.96
N ASN A 635 -9.94 -13.86 13.89
CA ASN A 635 -9.62 -14.70 12.72
C ASN A 635 -8.62 -15.80 13.07
N THR A 636 -7.59 -15.50 13.87
CA THR A 636 -6.61 -16.50 14.31
C THR A 636 -7.25 -17.55 15.20
N CYS A 637 -8.21 -17.18 16.05
CA CYS A 637 -9.02 -18.15 16.77
C CYS A 637 -9.83 -19.03 15.80
N CYS A 638 -10.49 -18.45 14.78
CA CYS A 638 -11.19 -19.26 13.77
C CYS A 638 -10.24 -20.25 13.08
N GLU A 639 -9.02 -19.83 12.75
CA GLU A 639 -8.01 -20.68 12.12
C GLU A 639 -7.60 -21.83 13.05
N ILE A 640 -7.25 -21.53 14.30
CA ILE A 640 -6.92 -22.54 15.33
C ILE A 640 -8.05 -23.55 15.52
N LEU A 641 -9.28 -23.06 15.68
CA LEU A 641 -10.47 -23.86 15.92
C LEU A 641 -10.85 -24.72 14.70
N SER A 642 -10.63 -24.22 13.48
CA SER A 642 -10.96 -24.94 12.25
C SER A 642 -10.11 -26.20 12.02
N PHE A 643 -8.89 -26.21 12.55
CA PHE A 643 -7.91 -27.29 12.39
C PHE A 643 -7.63 -28.06 13.69
N ASP A 644 -8.48 -27.91 14.71
CA ASP A 644 -8.36 -28.60 16.00
C ASP A 644 -6.95 -28.47 16.60
N LYS A 645 -6.36 -27.27 16.55
CA LYS A 645 -4.98 -27.05 16.97
C LYS A 645 -4.84 -26.97 18.48
N HIS A 646 -3.83 -27.66 19.03
CA HIS A 646 -3.36 -27.42 20.38
C HIS A 646 -2.76 -26.02 20.46
N ALA A 647 -3.45 -25.11 21.14
CA ALA A 647 -3.11 -23.70 21.13
C ALA A 647 -2.97 -23.09 22.51
N LEU A 648 -1.95 -22.24 22.67
CA LEU A 648 -1.79 -21.32 23.78
C LEU A 648 -2.10 -19.90 23.30
N ILE A 649 -3.14 -19.31 23.88
CA ILE A 649 -3.51 -17.93 23.59
C ILE A 649 -2.88 -17.01 24.63
N VAL A 650 -2.10 -16.03 24.17
CA VAL A 650 -1.50 -14.97 24.99
C VAL A 650 -2.09 -13.63 24.57
N PRO A 651 -3.29 -13.28 25.06
CA PRO A 651 -4.07 -12.20 24.49
C PRO A 651 -3.65 -10.83 25.00
N ARG A 652 -3.98 -9.81 24.21
CA ARG A 652 -3.98 -8.44 24.71
C ARG A 652 -5.12 -8.23 25.71
N VAL A 653 -4.80 -7.57 26.81
CA VAL A 653 -5.77 -7.21 27.88
C VAL A 653 -6.07 -5.71 27.89
N ALA A 654 -5.14 -4.86 27.45
CA ALA A 654 -5.30 -3.40 27.37
C ALA A 654 -4.75 -2.83 26.05
N PRO A 655 -5.33 -1.76 25.46
CA PRO A 655 -6.49 -1.01 25.97
C PRO A 655 -7.84 -1.69 25.68
N GLU A 656 -7.88 -2.71 24.82
CA GLU A 656 -9.10 -3.40 24.41
C GLU A 656 -9.04 -4.87 24.87
N PRO A 657 -9.99 -5.36 25.70
CA PRO A 657 -9.94 -6.67 26.33
C PRO A 657 -10.66 -7.78 25.54
N GLU A 658 -11.04 -7.53 24.29
CA GLU A 658 -11.87 -8.45 23.49
C GLU A 658 -11.17 -9.78 23.20
N GLN A 659 -9.83 -9.79 23.15
CA GLN A 659 -9.04 -11.01 22.97
C GLN A 659 -9.03 -11.83 24.25
N TRP A 660 -8.86 -11.18 25.40
CA TRP A 660 -8.88 -11.83 26.71
C TRP A 660 -10.23 -12.50 26.99
N ILE A 661 -11.34 -11.78 26.83
CA ILE A 661 -12.69 -12.33 27.06
C ILE A 661 -12.93 -13.57 26.19
N ARG A 662 -12.59 -13.50 24.89
CA ARG A 662 -12.72 -14.64 23.97
C ARG A 662 -11.86 -15.81 24.39
N ALA A 663 -10.59 -15.57 24.71
CA ALA A 663 -9.65 -16.61 25.12
C ALA A 663 -10.14 -17.34 26.38
N GLN A 664 -10.62 -16.60 27.38
CA GLN A 664 -11.20 -17.18 28.59
C GLN A 664 -12.39 -18.09 28.29
N ARG A 665 -13.35 -17.63 27.46
CA ARG A 665 -14.52 -18.43 27.09
C ARG A 665 -14.15 -19.72 26.35
N LEU A 666 -13.19 -19.65 25.44
CA LEU A 666 -12.69 -20.83 24.72
C LEU A 666 -11.96 -21.81 25.65
N ARG A 667 -11.20 -21.31 26.62
CA ARG A 667 -10.54 -22.12 27.65
C ARG A 667 -11.53 -22.82 28.55
N ASP A 668 -12.58 -22.13 28.99
CA ASP A 668 -13.62 -22.71 29.86
C ASP A 668 -14.37 -23.85 29.15
N LEU A 669 -14.40 -23.83 27.81
CA LEU A 669 -14.88 -24.92 26.96
C LEU A 669 -13.82 -25.99 26.65
N GLY A 670 -12.60 -25.87 27.16
CA GLY A 670 -11.49 -26.81 26.93
C GLY A 670 -10.96 -26.82 25.51
N LEU A 671 -11.13 -25.73 24.75
CA LEU A 671 -10.73 -25.65 23.34
C LEU A 671 -9.32 -25.11 23.14
N VAL A 672 -8.83 -24.29 24.08
CA VAL A 672 -7.49 -23.68 24.05
C VAL A 672 -6.94 -23.52 25.48
N ASP A 673 -5.62 -23.45 25.60
CA ASP A 673 -4.95 -22.94 26.80
C ASP A 673 -4.80 -21.43 26.72
N VAL A 674 -4.68 -20.76 27.87
CA VAL A 674 -4.53 -19.30 27.95
C VAL A 674 -3.46 -18.95 28.97
N LEU A 675 -2.56 -18.05 28.59
CA LEU A 675 -1.57 -17.43 29.46
C LEU A 675 -1.83 -15.92 29.52
N HIS A 676 -1.89 -15.36 30.73
CA HIS A 676 -2.05 -13.91 30.88
C HIS A 676 -0.77 -13.19 30.43
N PRO A 677 -0.84 -12.04 29.74
CA PRO A 677 0.36 -11.33 29.28
C PRO A 677 1.32 -10.90 30.40
N ASP A 678 0.82 -10.66 31.62
CA ASP A 678 1.69 -10.35 32.77
C ASP A 678 2.49 -11.55 33.28
N GLU A 679 2.07 -12.77 32.92
CA GLU A 679 2.74 -14.03 33.24
C GLU A 679 3.59 -14.53 32.05
N LEU A 680 3.67 -13.74 30.98
CA LEU A 680 4.42 -14.10 29.77
C LEU A 680 5.92 -13.99 30.02
N ASP A 681 6.58 -15.15 30.02
CA ASP A 681 8.02 -15.24 29.87
C ASP A 681 8.41 -16.48 29.04
N ALA A 682 9.68 -16.57 28.67
CA ALA A 682 10.21 -17.69 27.90
C ALA A 682 10.08 -19.05 28.61
N ARG A 683 10.06 -19.05 29.96
CA ARG A 683 9.95 -20.26 30.76
C ARG A 683 8.54 -20.83 30.71
N ALA A 684 7.51 -19.99 30.84
CA ALA A 684 6.12 -20.39 30.73
C ALA A 684 5.83 -21.04 29.36
N LEU A 685 6.38 -20.45 28.28
CA LEU A 685 6.27 -21.03 26.94
C LEU A 685 7.04 -22.35 26.82
N THR A 686 8.21 -22.46 27.42
CA THR A 686 9.03 -23.70 27.44
C THR A 686 8.28 -24.81 28.15
N GLU A 687 7.75 -24.53 29.34
CA GLU A 687 6.98 -25.47 30.13
C GLU A 687 5.71 -25.91 29.41
N TRP A 688 5.04 -25.02 28.68
CA TRP A 688 3.86 -25.38 27.88
C TRP A 688 4.22 -26.26 26.68
N LEU A 689 5.26 -25.92 25.91
CA LEU A 689 5.69 -26.70 24.74
C LEU A 689 6.18 -28.10 25.12
N ALA A 690 6.69 -28.30 26.34
CA ALA A 690 7.15 -29.59 26.83
C ALA A 690 6.02 -30.54 27.29
N ARG A 691 4.77 -30.05 27.39
CA ARG A 691 3.63 -30.88 27.84
C ARG A 691 3.22 -31.88 26.76
N ASP A 692 2.77 -33.05 27.20
CA ASP A 692 2.00 -33.96 26.36
C ASP A 692 0.67 -33.28 25.99
N PRO A 693 0.39 -33.06 24.71
CA PRO A 693 -0.83 -32.38 24.27
C PRO A 693 -2.09 -33.20 24.47
N GLY A 694 -1.97 -34.52 24.61
CA GLY A 694 -3.11 -35.43 24.50
C GLY A 694 -3.78 -35.37 23.12
N PRO A 695 -5.05 -35.82 23.02
CA PRO A 695 -5.80 -35.78 21.77
C PRO A 695 -6.24 -34.35 21.40
N PRO A 696 -6.44 -34.05 20.10
CA PRO A 696 -6.98 -32.77 19.65
C PRO A 696 -8.31 -32.40 20.34
N PRO A 697 -8.61 -31.10 20.52
CA PRO A 697 -9.73 -30.61 21.34
C PRO A 697 -11.15 -30.97 20.85
N ALA A 698 -11.29 -31.62 19.69
CA ALA A 698 -12.57 -32.01 19.08
C ALA A 698 -13.56 -30.83 18.99
N VAL A 699 -13.14 -29.75 18.36
CA VAL A 699 -13.81 -28.43 18.40
C VAL A 699 -15.25 -28.51 17.90
N ARG A 700 -15.48 -29.28 16.83
CA ARG A 700 -16.80 -29.40 16.15
C ARG A 700 -17.87 -30.06 17.01
N ASP A 701 -17.48 -30.80 18.04
CA ASP A 701 -18.41 -31.43 18.97
C ASP A 701 -18.90 -30.44 20.04
N ARG A 702 -18.22 -29.30 20.19
CA ARG A 702 -18.48 -28.32 21.25
C ARG A 702 -19.04 -26.99 20.74
N ILE A 703 -18.67 -26.57 19.53
CA ILE A 703 -19.08 -25.28 18.95
C ILE A 703 -19.41 -25.38 17.45
N ASP A 704 -20.31 -24.51 17.00
CA ASP A 704 -20.70 -24.36 15.60
C ASP A 704 -19.62 -23.60 14.80
N LEU A 705 -18.98 -24.29 13.85
CA LEU A 705 -18.06 -23.71 12.85
C LEU A 705 -18.73 -23.52 11.48
N GLY A 706 -20.05 -23.67 11.40
CA GLY A 706 -20.84 -23.67 10.17
C GLY A 706 -21.05 -22.31 9.51
N GLY A 707 -20.39 -21.24 9.98
CA GLY A 707 -20.64 -19.86 9.56
C GLY A 707 -20.67 -19.66 8.04
N LEU A 708 -19.64 -20.16 7.35
CA LEU A 708 -19.55 -20.04 5.89
C LEU A 708 -20.60 -20.89 5.14
N SER A 709 -21.11 -21.97 5.74
CA SER A 709 -22.19 -22.78 5.16
C SER A 709 -23.57 -22.17 5.42
N ARG A 710 -23.72 -21.47 6.55
CA ARG A 710 -24.99 -20.88 6.99
C ARG A 710 -25.29 -19.54 6.31
N ILE A 711 -24.27 -18.73 6.05
CA ILE A 711 -24.42 -17.40 5.43
C ILE A 711 -25.17 -17.45 4.07
N PRO A 712 -24.87 -18.36 3.13
CA PRO A 712 -25.65 -18.47 1.88
C PRO A 712 -27.14 -18.75 2.11
N THR A 713 -27.48 -19.54 3.13
CA THR A 713 -28.86 -19.83 3.51
C THR A 713 -29.54 -18.59 4.06
N LEU A 714 -28.88 -17.86 4.97
CA LEU A 714 -29.38 -16.60 5.52
C LEU A 714 -29.57 -15.53 4.43
N LEU A 715 -28.66 -15.48 3.44
CA LEU A 715 -28.80 -14.59 2.29
C LEU A 715 -30.04 -14.97 1.45
N THR A 716 -30.26 -16.26 1.23
CA THR A 716 -31.44 -16.76 0.51
C THR A 716 -32.74 -16.42 1.23
N GLU A 717 -32.79 -16.60 2.55
CA GLU A 717 -33.94 -16.22 3.39
C GLU A 717 -34.21 -14.71 3.32
N LEU A 718 -33.16 -13.89 3.38
CA LEU A 718 -33.26 -12.44 3.33
C LEU A 718 -33.81 -11.94 1.98
N LEU A 719 -33.37 -12.55 0.88
CA LEU A 719 -33.87 -12.28 -0.47
C LEU A 719 -35.29 -12.83 -0.68
N GLY A 720 -35.58 -14.02 -0.15
CA GLY A 720 -36.87 -14.71 -0.27
C GLY A 720 -38.00 -14.06 0.55
N ALA A 721 -37.69 -13.43 1.68
CA ALA A 721 -38.63 -12.66 2.47
C ALA A 721 -39.23 -11.46 1.70
N ALA A 722 -38.58 -11.00 0.62
CA ALA A 722 -39.09 -9.97 -0.27
C ALA A 722 -40.19 -10.46 -1.25
N ALA A 723 -40.43 -11.78 -1.36
CA ALA A 723 -41.33 -12.37 -2.35
C ALA A 723 -42.78 -12.57 -1.87
N ARG A 724 -43.16 -12.16 -0.65
CA ARG A 724 -44.58 -12.18 -0.20
C ARG A 724 -45.17 -10.76 -0.22
N PRO A 725 -46.00 -10.40 -1.23
CA PRO A 725 -46.97 -9.34 -1.04
C PRO A 725 -47.98 -9.81 0.00
N VAL A 726 -48.22 -8.97 1.01
CA VAL A 726 -49.36 -9.11 1.92
C VAL A 726 -50.63 -9.02 1.07
N SER A 727 -51.28 -10.17 0.85
CA SER A 727 -52.64 -10.20 0.33
C SER A 727 -53.57 -9.69 1.42
N LEU A 728 -53.96 -8.42 1.36
CA LEU A 728 -55.15 -7.94 2.06
C LEU A 728 -56.35 -8.71 1.49
N ALA A 729 -56.90 -9.61 2.30
CA ALA A 729 -58.19 -10.24 2.02
C ALA A 729 -59.30 -9.19 2.12
N VAL A 730 -60.23 -9.29 1.16
CA VAL A 730 -61.48 -8.52 1.03
C VAL A 730 -62.39 -8.73 2.24
#